data_AF-A0A101C524-F1
#
_entry.id   AF-A0A101C524-F1
#
_cell.length_a   1.000
_cell.length_b   1.000
_cell.length_c   1.000
_cell.angle_alpha   90.00
_cell.angle_beta   90.00
_cell.angle_gamma   90.00
#
_symmetry.space_group_name_H-M   'P 1'
#
loop_
_entity.id
_entity.type
_entity.pdbx_description
1 polymer ?
#
loop_
_entity_poly.entity_id
_entity_poly.type
_entity_poly.pdbx_seq_one_letter_code
_entity_poly.pdbx_strand_id
1 'polypeptide(L)'
;MTTIVQDSLSDADEILSRIKTELLNAQSEILVAMAWFTNPELFDILQKKAAEQVKISLIISDQPDNEKLDFEALRIMGVKFNRIKNIGYGMMHLKFCIIDRRLAISGSYNWSNNAKNNHEQVLVTTFPKTVDELVTTFFKIENRIEKINSGISLEDIEKEEQSEWKETLNDSYEKPAFSQKEELSFQEKSLKDFQDVLTSIIATEVGSFDKNLLKANAYQRAHENQGDHQILPQALDSLYSNFINDIEVIEEKKTRLKTKIEEQQKLSIGNVEIRTENEIESLTSTLNAETKNAQDVINILEKSTDEKRFIIKANTDTQIPFLQNKIELVRKKIIDLKTDIVKPPLDIFLMTVLGLLGISLLAYIFVFYTSVAYIFIFSKEDIKASLAVGMIPSNTEIFDPEVFTKVSEKGIGGLLFLFLFVSIPIALGMMKLILRNSYNQDFNGQMRKKIDFQSYFGVPLILIVDAFMAYKVARNIEEIKLLTNEIDQKMATSDIILSENFLLVFILGTLGVLLLTLIVNKIYSLLHERSTTHQQQKIKFSIENLENEISGLDNQILEVKKINDGLNIEILAMDRDKKEYEKLGQNLPLECNRKIGSLRNAFLSFREKVENLSQIYKSQVDNDKLPVSKAEMENRINIFMEGWSKYLYELFAVKKAEIKTSEAINECENWLNGISLQKNLTTDFAQN
;
A
#
# COMPACT_ATOMS: atom_id res chain seq x y z
N MET A 1 -15.73 14.18 43.33
CA MET A 1 -15.41 14.86 42.05
C MET A 1 -14.07 14.30 41.60
N THR A 2 -14.02 13.55 40.52
CA THR A 2 -12.76 13.14 39.87
C THR A 2 -12.19 14.38 39.18
N THR A 3 -11.05 14.87 39.68
CA THR A 3 -10.35 16.00 39.06
C THR A 3 -9.92 15.61 37.66
N ILE A 4 -10.34 16.36 36.65
CA ILE A 4 -9.90 16.16 35.27
C ILE A 4 -8.45 16.65 35.19
N VAL A 5 -7.53 15.76 34.83
CA VAL A 5 -6.13 16.07 34.54
C VAL A 5 -5.93 16.09 33.03
N GLN A 6 -5.21 17.10 32.54
CA GLN A 6 -4.81 17.22 31.14
C GLN A 6 -3.46 17.95 31.07
N ASP A 7 -2.37 17.19 31.09
CA ASP A 7 -1.01 17.70 31.08
C ASP A 7 -0.33 17.40 29.74
N SER A 8 0.44 18.35 29.21
CA SER A 8 1.30 18.14 28.04
C SER A 8 2.75 18.22 28.49
N LEU A 9 3.52 17.16 28.24
CA LEU A 9 4.92 17.03 28.65
C LEU A 9 5.80 16.89 27.41
N SER A 10 6.96 17.57 27.41
CA SER A 10 7.93 17.54 26.31
C SER A 10 9.36 17.23 26.74
N ASP A 11 9.67 17.29 28.04
CA ASP A 11 10.98 16.89 28.56
C ASP A 11 11.03 15.36 28.74
N ALA A 12 12.02 14.70 28.15
CA ALA A 12 12.05 13.25 28.08
C ALA A 12 12.25 12.56 29.45
N ASP A 13 12.93 13.20 30.39
CA ASP A 13 13.13 12.68 31.75
C ASP A 13 11.87 12.88 32.59
N GLU A 14 11.19 14.01 32.42
CA GLU A 14 9.87 14.27 33.01
C GLU A 14 8.82 13.28 32.51
N ILE A 15 8.79 13.02 31.19
CA ILE A 15 7.89 12.04 30.57
C ILE A 15 8.13 10.65 31.16
N LEU A 16 9.39 10.19 31.20
CA LEU A 16 9.73 8.89 31.76
C LEU A 16 9.35 8.79 33.24
N SER A 17 9.62 9.84 34.01
CA SER A 17 9.29 9.91 35.44
C SER A 17 7.78 9.87 35.68
N ARG A 18 6.99 10.56 34.85
CA ARG A 18 5.54 10.53 34.91
C ARG A 18 5.00 9.15 34.57
N ILE A 19 5.46 8.54 33.47
CA ILE A 19 5.05 7.17 33.08
C ILE A 19 5.34 6.17 34.21
N LYS A 20 6.55 6.19 34.79
CA LYS A 20 6.92 5.32 35.91
C LYS A 20 5.99 5.50 37.10
N THR A 21 5.72 6.75 37.47
CA THR A 21 4.86 7.08 38.61
C THR A 21 3.44 6.55 38.40
N GLU A 22 2.86 6.78 37.23
CA GLU A 22 1.49 6.35 36.94
C GLU A 22 1.39 4.82 36.84
N LEU A 23 2.37 4.15 36.22
CA LEU A 23 2.40 2.68 36.17
C LEU A 23 2.54 2.07 37.56
N LEU A 24 3.37 2.65 38.44
CA LEU A 24 3.50 2.20 39.83
C LEU A 24 2.22 2.41 40.66
N ASN A 25 1.40 3.40 40.29
CA ASN A 25 0.12 3.67 40.94
C ASN A 25 -1.05 2.83 40.39
N ALA A 26 -0.86 2.10 39.30
CA ALA A 26 -1.89 1.25 38.72
C ALA A 26 -2.38 0.17 39.71
N GLN A 27 -3.71 -0.02 39.77
CA GLN A 27 -4.34 -0.93 40.74
C GLN A 27 -5.11 -2.09 40.11
N SER A 28 -5.59 -1.94 38.88
CA SER A 28 -6.57 -2.86 38.26
C SER A 28 -6.17 -3.32 36.87
N GLU A 29 -5.80 -2.40 35.97
CA GLU A 29 -5.54 -2.72 34.57
C GLU A 29 -4.49 -1.78 33.97
N ILE A 30 -3.59 -2.33 33.15
CA ILE A 30 -2.64 -1.58 32.33
C ILE A 30 -2.75 -2.10 30.89
N LEU A 31 -3.11 -1.21 29.97
CA LEU A 31 -3.15 -1.49 28.52
C LEU A 31 -2.02 -0.72 27.86
N VAL A 32 -1.16 -1.38 27.10
CA VAL A 32 -0.01 -0.74 26.45
C VAL A 32 0.03 -1.11 24.97
N ALA A 33 -0.03 -0.11 24.10
CA ALA A 33 0.21 -0.25 22.66
C ALA A 33 1.46 0.56 22.29
N MET A 34 2.53 -0.13 21.92
CA MET A 34 3.84 0.50 21.75
C MET A 34 4.60 0.02 20.52
N ALA A 35 5.02 0.96 19.68
CA ALA A 35 5.85 0.67 18.51
C ALA A 35 7.21 0.09 18.93
N TRP A 36 8.00 0.83 19.73
CA TRP A 36 9.27 0.33 20.29
C TRP A 36 9.24 0.30 21.81
N PHE A 37 9.50 -0.88 22.37
CA PHE A 37 9.63 -1.11 23.80
C PHE A 37 10.93 -1.86 24.09
N THR A 38 11.95 -1.10 24.53
CA THR A 38 13.29 -1.60 24.88
C THR A 38 13.84 -1.04 26.19
N ASN A 39 13.04 -0.24 26.91
CA ASN A 39 13.43 0.33 28.20
C ASN A 39 13.27 -0.70 29.34
N PRO A 40 14.36 -1.13 30.01
CA PRO A 40 14.30 -2.16 31.05
C PRO A 40 13.56 -1.69 32.32
N GLU A 41 13.64 -0.40 32.67
CA GLU A 41 13.01 0.12 33.89
C GLU A 41 11.48 0.07 33.82
N LEU A 42 10.91 0.37 32.65
CA LEU A 42 9.47 0.26 32.43
C LEU A 42 9.03 -1.21 32.39
N PHE A 43 9.87 -2.09 31.84
CA PHE A 43 9.63 -3.52 31.80
C PHE A 43 9.61 -4.14 33.21
N ASP A 44 10.56 -3.77 34.08
CA ASP A 44 10.61 -4.21 35.47
C ASP A 44 9.38 -3.77 36.27
N ILE A 45 8.86 -2.56 36.00
CA ILE A 45 7.61 -2.09 36.62
C ILE A 45 6.42 -2.95 36.19
N LEU A 46 6.33 -3.33 34.91
CA LEU A 46 5.28 -4.23 34.45
C LEU A 46 5.38 -5.63 35.08
N GLN A 47 6.60 -6.17 35.22
CA GLN A 47 6.81 -7.43 35.94
C GLN A 47 6.32 -7.35 37.39
N LYS A 48 6.66 -6.27 38.09
CA LYS A 48 6.20 -6.02 39.46
C LYS A 48 4.68 -5.94 39.52
N LYS A 49 4.05 -5.23 38.58
CA LYS A 49 2.58 -5.08 38.53
C LYS A 49 1.85 -6.37 38.19
N ALA A 50 2.42 -7.20 37.31
CA ALA A 50 1.92 -8.54 37.05
C ALA A 50 1.99 -9.42 38.31
N ALA A 51 3.09 -9.34 39.08
CA ALA A 51 3.21 -10.05 40.35
C ALA A 51 2.18 -9.57 41.40
N GLU A 52 1.82 -8.28 41.37
CA GLU A 52 0.73 -7.67 42.16
C GLU A 52 -0.69 -8.01 41.63
N GLN A 53 -0.82 -8.90 40.63
CA GLN A 53 -2.08 -9.32 40.02
C GLN A 53 -2.86 -8.20 39.29
N VAL A 54 -2.18 -7.12 38.88
CA VAL A 54 -2.75 -6.12 37.98
C VAL A 54 -2.90 -6.75 36.59
N LYS A 55 -4.05 -6.58 35.93
CA LYS A 55 -4.27 -7.12 34.58
C LYS A 55 -3.45 -6.31 33.58
N ILE A 56 -2.55 -6.96 32.85
CA ILE A 56 -1.73 -6.28 31.84
C ILE A 56 -2.00 -6.89 30.47
N SER A 57 -2.35 -6.03 29.51
CA SER A 57 -2.41 -6.37 28.08
C SER A 57 -1.42 -5.51 27.32
N LEU A 58 -0.54 -6.16 26.57
CA LEU A 58 0.56 -5.55 25.86
C LEU A 58 0.50 -5.90 24.38
N ILE A 59 0.46 -4.88 23.53
CA ILE A 59 0.54 -4.97 22.07
C ILE A 59 1.80 -4.23 21.61
N ILE A 60 2.76 -4.95 21.03
CA ILE A 60 3.98 -4.35 20.50
C ILE A 60 4.19 -4.66 19.03
N SER A 61 4.94 -3.79 18.34
CA SER A 61 5.28 -4.05 16.95
C SER A 61 6.30 -5.19 16.83
N ASP A 62 6.20 -5.97 15.75
CA ASP A 62 7.14 -7.04 15.40
C ASP A 62 8.41 -6.47 14.77
N GLN A 63 9.17 -5.74 15.59
CA GLN A 63 10.45 -5.16 15.22
C GLN A 63 11.60 -5.88 15.95
N PRO A 64 12.74 -6.14 15.28
CA PRO A 64 13.88 -6.84 15.90
C PRO A 64 14.38 -6.18 17.19
N ASP A 65 14.29 -4.85 17.31
CA ASP A 65 14.69 -4.14 18.52
C ASP A 65 13.90 -4.58 19.77
N ASN A 66 12.64 -4.96 19.60
CA ASN A 66 11.79 -5.42 20.71
C ASN A 66 12.16 -6.83 21.21
N GLU A 67 13.13 -7.51 20.59
CA GLU A 67 13.68 -8.79 21.08
C GLU A 67 14.71 -8.59 22.19
N LYS A 68 15.13 -7.34 22.47
CA LYS A 68 16.09 -7.01 23.53
C LYS A 68 15.54 -7.24 24.95
N LEU A 69 14.22 -7.37 25.11
CA LEU A 69 13.55 -7.64 26.38
C LEU A 69 12.78 -8.96 26.29
N ASP A 70 12.72 -9.70 27.41
CA ASP A 70 12.10 -11.02 27.48
C ASP A 70 10.58 -10.93 27.75
N PHE A 71 9.81 -10.51 26.75
CA PHE A 71 8.35 -10.45 26.84
C PHE A 71 7.68 -11.83 27.08
N GLU A 72 8.38 -12.93 26.81
CA GLU A 72 7.91 -14.27 27.12
C GLU A 72 7.83 -14.52 28.62
N ALA A 73 8.75 -13.96 29.41
CA ALA A 73 8.66 -13.99 30.87
C ALA A 73 7.37 -13.34 31.38
N LEU A 74 6.93 -12.22 30.79
CA LEU A 74 5.66 -11.58 31.14
C LEU A 74 4.46 -12.47 30.78
N ARG A 75 4.51 -13.15 29.64
CA ARG A 75 3.45 -14.08 29.22
C ARG A 75 3.28 -15.23 30.21
N ILE A 76 4.38 -15.76 30.74
CA ILE A 76 4.36 -16.80 31.80
C ILE A 76 3.72 -16.27 33.09
N MET A 77 3.88 -14.98 33.40
CA MET A 77 3.24 -14.31 34.56
C MET A 77 1.76 -13.98 34.34
N GLY A 78 1.16 -14.39 33.22
CA GLY A 78 -0.25 -14.16 32.92
C GLY A 78 -0.57 -12.84 32.21
N VAL A 79 0.47 -12.10 31.77
CA VAL A 79 0.28 -10.91 30.93
C VAL A 79 -0.20 -11.34 29.54
N LYS A 80 -1.27 -10.72 29.04
CA LYS A 80 -1.68 -10.89 27.65
C LYS A 80 -0.69 -10.16 26.75
N PHE A 81 0.05 -10.89 25.93
CA PHE A 81 1.10 -10.33 25.10
C PHE A 81 0.88 -10.68 23.63
N ASN A 82 0.76 -9.66 22.79
CA ASN A 82 0.61 -9.79 21.35
C ASN A 82 1.69 -9.01 20.61
N ARG A 83 2.37 -9.66 19.67
CA ARG A 83 3.37 -9.04 18.79
C ARG A 83 2.85 -8.99 17.36
N ILE A 84 2.94 -7.83 16.72
CA ILE A 84 2.24 -7.57 15.46
C ILE A 84 3.11 -6.88 14.42
N LYS A 85 3.22 -7.49 13.24
CA LYS A 85 3.96 -6.92 12.12
C LYS A 85 3.10 -5.97 11.28
N ASN A 86 1.95 -6.48 10.86
CA ASN A 86 0.95 -5.81 10.05
C ASN A 86 -0.41 -6.49 10.34
N ILE A 87 -1.46 -5.69 10.53
CA ILE A 87 -2.86 -6.14 10.72
C ILE A 87 -3.72 -5.40 9.69
N GLY A 88 -3.50 -5.62 8.40
CA GLY A 88 -4.22 -4.95 7.29
C GLY A 88 -3.80 -3.49 7.01
N TYR A 89 -2.99 -2.88 7.88
CA TYR A 89 -2.45 -1.52 7.73
C TYR A 89 -0.92 -1.52 7.87
N GLY A 90 -0.24 -0.42 7.56
CA GLY A 90 1.21 -0.29 7.73
C GLY A 90 1.73 -0.66 9.14
N MET A 91 3.05 -0.54 9.34
CA MET A 91 3.69 -0.88 10.62
C MET A 91 2.93 -0.30 11.84
N MET A 92 2.72 -1.10 12.91
CA MET A 92 2.09 -0.59 14.14
C MET A 92 2.98 0.48 14.79
N HIS A 93 2.54 1.74 14.68
CA HIS A 93 3.31 2.91 15.11
C HIS A 93 2.66 3.64 16.30
N LEU A 94 1.68 3.02 16.97
CA LEU A 94 0.98 3.59 18.12
C LEU A 94 1.88 3.58 19.36
N LYS A 95 1.71 4.60 20.22
CA LYS A 95 2.53 4.82 21.42
C LYS A 95 1.65 5.42 22.51
N PHE A 96 0.89 4.55 23.16
CA PHE A 96 0.06 4.96 24.28
C PHE A 96 -0.03 3.87 25.34
N CYS A 97 -0.33 4.29 26.56
CA CYS A 97 -0.74 3.41 27.63
C CYS A 97 -1.98 3.94 28.34
N ILE A 98 -2.81 3.04 28.83
CA ILE A 98 -4.01 3.34 29.61
C ILE A 98 -3.88 2.63 30.95
N ILE A 99 -4.19 3.34 32.02
CA ILE A 99 -4.08 2.86 33.40
C ILE A 99 -5.45 2.96 34.06
N ASP A 100 -5.93 1.83 34.58
CA ASP A 100 -7.21 1.66 35.29
C ASP A 100 -8.44 2.20 34.53
N ARG A 101 -8.38 2.23 33.19
CA ARG A 101 -9.38 2.89 32.31
C ARG A 101 -9.76 4.31 32.73
N ARG A 102 -8.84 4.99 33.42
CA ARG A 102 -9.04 6.32 34.03
C ARG A 102 -8.06 7.35 33.48
N LEU A 103 -6.85 6.90 33.20
CA LEU A 103 -5.75 7.75 32.75
C LEU A 103 -5.19 7.21 31.45
N ALA A 104 -5.02 8.06 30.46
CA ALA A 104 -4.32 7.74 29.22
C ALA A 104 -3.06 8.62 29.08
N ILE A 105 -1.98 8.01 28.63
CA ILE A 105 -0.75 8.67 28.25
C ILE A 105 -0.52 8.33 26.78
N SER A 106 -0.52 9.32 25.89
CA SER A 106 -0.40 9.10 24.44
C SER A 106 0.46 10.19 23.79
N GLY A 107 1.28 9.83 22.82
CA GLY A 107 2.12 10.82 22.12
C GLY A 107 3.15 10.22 21.18
N SER A 108 4.27 10.91 21.00
CA SER A 108 5.37 10.48 20.13
C SER A 108 6.39 9.59 20.86
N TYR A 109 6.39 9.60 22.21
CA TYR A 109 7.40 8.94 23.04
C TYR A 109 7.32 7.41 22.98
N ASN A 110 8.36 6.78 22.44
CA ASN A 110 8.53 5.32 22.51
C ASN A 110 9.09 4.88 23.86
N TRP A 111 8.71 3.71 24.36
CA TRP A 111 9.32 3.11 25.56
C TRP A 111 10.69 2.48 25.26
N SER A 112 11.56 3.23 24.60
CA SER A 112 12.87 2.78 24.13
C SER A 112 14.01 3.48 24.87
N ASN A 113 15.18 2.84 24.91
CA ASN A 113 16.38 3.45 25.52
C ASN A 113 16.85 4.74 24.81
N ASN A 114 16.47 4.93 23.54
CA ASN A 114 16.87 6.09 22.75
C ASN A 114 15.88 7.27 22.83
N ALA A 115 14.67 7.07 23.36
CA ALA A 115 13.64 8.11 23.42
C ALA A 115 14.09 9.34 24.24
N LYS A 116 14.99 9.16 25.21
CA LYS A 116 15.61 10.23 25.99
C LYS A 116 16.45 11.23 25.19
N ASN A 117 16.89 10.85 23.98
CA ASN A 117 17.73 11.69 23.12
C ASN A 117 16.93 12.39 22.00
N ASN A 118 15.61 12.20 21.98
CA ASN A 118 14.72 12.73 20.94
C ASN A 118 13.87 13.88 21.48
N HIS A 119 13.37 14.73 20.56
CA HIS A 119 12.31 15.68 20.88
C HIS A 119 10.96 14.94 20.85
N GLU A 120 10.42 14.64 22.02
CA GLU A 120 9.19 13.89 22.18
C GLU A 120 8.12 14.74 22.86
N GLN A 121 6.85 14.42 22.63
CA GLN A 121 5.73 15.05 23.32
C GLN A 121 4.68 14.00 23.67
N VAL A 122 4.15 14.08 24.89
CA VAL A 122 3.04 13.23 25.35
C VAL A 122 1.94 14.05 26.01
N LEU A 123 0.71 13.61 25.81
CA LEU A 123 -0.47 14.07 26.51
C LEU A 123 -0.82 13.06 27.60
N VAL A 124 -0.95 13.53 28.84
CA VAL A 124 -1.44 12.76 29.99
C VAL A 124 -2.83 13.27 30.33
N THR A 125 -3.86 12.44 30.23
CA THR A 125 -5.25 12.88 30.37
C THR A 125 -6.14 11.90 31.11
N THR A 126 -7.07 12.41 31.91
CA THR A 126 -8.19 11.64 32.48
C THR A 126 -9.53 12.03 31.85
N PHE A 127 -9.51 12.68 30.69
CA PHE A 127 -10.74 13.08 29.99
C PHE A 127 -11.49 11.83 29.50
N PRO A 128 -12.74 11.57 29.97
CA PRO A 128 -13.41 10.29 29.74
C PRO A 128 -13.47 9.87 28.28
N LYS A 129 -13.84 10.80 27.39
CA LYS A 129 -13.95 10.52 25.96
C LYS A 129 -12.63 10.03 25.35
N THR A 130 -11.52 10.67 25.67
CA THR A 130 -10.20 10.29 25.13
C THR A 130 -9.74 8.94 25.66
N VAL A 131 -9.99 8.68 26.94
CA VAL A 131 -9.66 7.39 27.56
C VAL A 131 -10.50 6.28 26.92
N ASP A 132 -11.81 6.48 26.78
CA ASP A 132 -12.74 5.51 26.17
C ASP A 132 -12.40 5.23 24.70
N GLU A 133 -12.04 6.25 23.91
CA GLU A 133 -11.62 6.09 22.51
C GLU A 133 -10.33 5.27 22.40
N LEU A 134 -9.33 5.52 23.26
CA LEU A 134 -8.08 4.76 23.27
C LEU A 134 -8.28 3.32 23.76
N VAL A 135 -9.13 3.11 24.78
CA VAL A 135 -9.55 1.78 25.23
C VAL A 135 -10.22 1.02 24.10
N THR A 136 -11.18 1.65 23.42
CA THR A 136 -11.89 1.05 22.27
C THR A 136 -10.91 0.71 21.15
N THR A 137 -9.98 1.60 20.83
CA THR A 137 -8.94 1.37 19.82
C THR A 137 -8.05 0.19 20.18
N PHE A 138 -7.63 0.09 21.45
CA PHE A 138 -6.82 -1.02 21.94
C PHE A 138 -7.51 -2.38 21.73
N PHE A 139 -8.76 -2.50 22.18
CA PHE A 139 -9.51 -3.75 22.05
C PHE A 139 -9.90 -4.08 20.61
N LYS A 140 -10.11 -3.08 19.74
CA LYS A 140 -10.27 -3.31 18.30
C LYS A 140 -9.04 -3.98 17.71
N ILE A 141 -7.85 -3.48 18.05
CA ILE A 141 -6.59 -4.08 17.60
C ILE A 141 -6.43 -5.49 18.18
N GLU A 142 -6.69 -5.68 19.47
CA GLU A 142 -6.63 -7.01 20.13
C GLU A 142 -7.55 -8.02 19.46
N ASN A 143 -8.82 -7.65 19.20
CA ASN A 143 -9.80 -8.51 18.54
C ASN A 143 -9.35 -8.89 17.11
N ARG A 144 -8.81 -7.95 16.34
CA ARG A 144 -8.25 -8.26 15.01
C ARG A 144 -7.12 -9.28 15.09
N ILE A 145 -6.23 -9.17 16.07
CA ILE A 145 -5.14 -10.12 16.30
C ILE A 145 -5.70 -11.50 16.61
N GLU A 146 -6.69 -11.59 17.51
CA GLU A 146 -7.34 -12.84 17.88
C GLU A 146 -8.02 -13.50 16.65
N LYS A 147 -8.75 -12.73 15.84
CA LYS A 147 -9.39 -13.22 14.60
C LYS A 147 -8.37 -13.76 13.60
N ILE A 148 -7.28 -13.04 13.35
CA ILE A 148 -6.19 -13.50 12.46
C ILE A 148 -5.58 -14.80 12.99
N ASN A 149 -5.28 -14.85 14.30
CA ASN A 149 -4.72 -16.04 14.93
C ASN A 149 -5.69 -17.25 14.88
N SER A 150 -7.00 -17.00 14.82
CA SER A 150 -8.02 -18.03 14.66
C SER A 150 -8.20 -18.53 13.21
N GLY A 151 -7.47 -17.96 12.25
CA GLY A 151 -7.47 -18.38 10.84
C GLY A 151 -8.45 -17.62 9.94
N ILE A 152 -9.03 -16.52 10.41
CA ILE A 152 -9.89 -15.64 9.60
C ILE A 152 -8.99 -14.77 8.70
N SER A 153 -9.35 -14.63 7.42
CA SER A 153 -8.59 -13.81 6.47
C SER A 153 -8.74 -12.31 6.79
N LEU A 154 -7.69 -11.52 6.53
CA LEU A 154 -7.74 -10.06 6.70
C LEU A 154 -8.87 -9.41 5.89
N GLU A 155 -9.14 -9.93 4.69
CA GLU A 155 -10.19 -9.44 3.80
C GLU A 155 -11.59 -9.64 4.40
N ASP A 156 -11.81 -10.73 5.13
CA ASP A 156 -13.11 -11.00 5.76
C ASP A 156 -13.29 -10.17 7.04
N ILE A 157 -12.22 -9.95 7.80
CA ILE A 157 -12.23 -9.02 8.94
C ILE A 157 -12.54 -7.59 8.47
N GLU A 158 -11.91 -7.13 7.39
CA GLU A 158 -12.17 -5.81 6.83
C GLU A 158 -13.59 -5.67 6.27
N LYS A 159 -14.16 -6.73 5.68
CA LYS A 159 -15.57 -6.74 5.23
C LYS A 159 -16.53 -6.72 6.41
N GLU A 160 -16.24 -7.43 7.49
CA GLU A 160 -17.00 -7.39 8.74
C GLU A 160 -16.95 -5.98 9.33
N GLU A 161 -15.78 -5.36 9.43
CA GLU A 161 -15.63 -4.00 9.95
C GLU A 161 -16.24 -2.93 9.05
N GLN A 162 -16.22 -3.11 7.73
CA GLN A 162 -16.95 -2.24 6.81
C GLN A 162 -18.47 -2.43 6.93
N SER A 163 -18.92 -3.65 7.26
CA SER A 163 -20.32 -3.94 7.54
C SER A 163 -20.73 -3.36 8.89
N GLU A 164 -19.91 -3.50 9.93
CA GLU A 164 -20.07 -2.86 11.25
C GLU A 164 -19.98 -1.33 11.13
N TRP A 165 -19.15 -0.77 10.24
CA TRP A 165 -19.09 0.68 10.00
C TRP A 165 -20.34 1.17 9.25
N LYS A 166 -20.89 0.37 8.34
CA LYS A 166 -22.17 0.65 7.65
C LYS A 166 -23.38 0.46 8.56
N GLU A 167 -23.37 -0.55 9.44
CA GLU A 167 -24.37 -0.75 10.48
C GLU A 167 -24.25 0.34 11.53
N THR A 168 -23.06 0.71 12.02
CA THR A 168 -22.89 1.87 12.90
C THR A 168 -23.16 3.20 12.20
N LEU A 169 -23.06 3.35 10.87
CA LEU A 169 -23.53 4.53 10.13
C LEU A 169 -25.06 4.58 9.96
N ASN A 170 -25.72 3.42 9.95
CA ASN A 170 -27.19 3.32 9.96
C ASN A 170 -27.77 3.39 11.39
N ASP A 171 -27.07 2.84 12.38
CA ASP A 171 -27.41 2.86 13.81
C ASP A 171 -26.90 4.14 14.50
N SER A 172 -26.00 4.93 13.90
CA SER A 172 -25.66 6.27 14.41
C SER A 172 -26.69 7.34 14.03
N TYR A 173 -27.81 6.93 13.42
CA TYR A 173 -29.08 7.66 13.43
C TYR A 173 -30.11 7.10 14.42
N GLU A 174 -29.74 6.16 15.29
CA GLU A 174 -30.47 5.90 16.53
C GLU A 174 -29.54 6.15 17.71
N LYS A 175 -29.74 7.31 18.36
CA LYS A 175 -29.14 7.65 19.64
C LYS A 175 -29.22 6.43 20.58
N PRO A 176 -28.10 5.93 21.13
CA PRO A 176 -28.18 5.08 22.30
C PRO A 176 -28.86 5.91 23.39
N ALA A 177 -29.87 5.32 24.02
CA ALA A 177 -30.56 5.86 25.19
C ALA A 177 -29.59 5.93 26.38
N PHE A 178 -28.64 6.86 26.31
CA PHE A 178 -28.10 7.48 27.49
C PHE A 178 -29.27 8.26 28.08
N SER A 179 -29.59 8.04 29.34
CA SER A 179 -30.52 8.87 30.08
C SER A 179 -29.96 10.29 30.11
N GLN A 180 -30.22 11.06 29.05
CA GLN A 180 -30.13 12.50 29.05
C GLN A 180 -31.12 12.93 30.12
N LYS A 181 -30.61 13.36 31.28
CA LYS A 181 -31.18 14.57 31.84
C LYS A 181 -31.15 15.56 30.69
N GLU A 182 -32.29 15.83 30.08
CA GLU A 182 -32.42 16.87 29.07
C GLU A 182 -31.80 18.12 29.68
N GLU A 183 -30.63 18.49 29.17
CA GLU A 183 -30.05 19.78 29.45
C GLU A 183 -31.05 20.77 28.82
N LEU A 184 -31.89 21.36 29.67
CA LEU A 184 -32.90 22.32 29.26
C LEU A 184 -32.27 23.27 28.25
N SER A 185 -32.90 23.39 27.08
CA SER A 185 -32.49 24.35 26.07
C SER A 185 -32.35 25.72 26.71
N PHE A 186 -31.40 26.56 26.28
CA PHE A 186 -31.19 27.83 26.99
C PHE A 186 -32.46 28.70 27.01
N GLN A 187 -33.32 28.56 26.00
CA GLN A 187 -34.65 29.13 25.94
C GLN A 187 -35.58 28.58 27.04
N GLU A 188 -35.55 27.28 27.32
CA GLU A 188 -36.36 26.64 28.35
C GLU A 188 -35.87 26.98 29.75
N LYS A 189 -34.56 27.07 29.94
CA LYS A 189 -33.94 27.56 31.17
C LYS A 189 -34.33 29.02 31.43
N SER A 190 -34.20 29.89 30.43
CA SER A 190 -34.63 31.29 30.54
C SER A 190 -36.12 31.44 30.80
N LEU A 191 -36.96 30.54 30.28
CA LEU A 191 -38.40 30.55 30.54
C LEU A 191 -38.71 30.24 32.00
N LYS A 192 -38.02 29.27 32.57
CA LYS A 192 -38.11 28.93 34.00
C LYS A 192 -37.60 30.07 34.87
N ASP A 193 -36.43 30.61 34.55
CA ASP A 193 -35.84 31.74 35.28
C ASP A 193 -36.79 32.95 35.26
N PHE A 194 -37.45 33.21 34.13
CA PHE A 194 -38.48 34.24 34.01
C PHE A 194 -39.67 33.98 34.94
N GLN A 195 -40.19 32.75 34.97
CA GLN A 195 -41.29 32.37 35.87
C GLN A 195 -40.93 32.55 37.35
N ASP A 196 -39.71 32.16 37.75
CA ASP A 196 -39.22 32.29 39.12
C ASP A 196 -39.06 33.77 39.52
N VAL A 197 -38.55 34.61 38.61
CA VAL A 197 -38.45 36.07 38.80
C VAL A 197 -39.83 36.70 38.97
N LEU A 198 -40.82 36.35 38.13
CA LEU A 198 -42.18 36.85 38.27
C LEU A 198 -42.79 36.48 39.63
N THR A 199 -42.61 35.23 40.05
CA THR A 199 -43.08 34.74 41.36
C THR A 199 -42.44 35.52 42.51
N SER A 200 -41.14 35.77 42.43
CA SER A 200 -40.41 36.55 43.44
C SER A 200 -40.85 38.02 43.49
N ILE A 201 -41.13 38.64 42.33
CA ILE A 201 -41.61 40.02 42.26
C ILE A 201 -42.98 40.15 42.94
N ILE A 202 -43.88 39.20 42.67
CA ILE A 202 -45.21 39.16 43.29
C ILE A 202 -45.09 38.95 44.80
N ALA A 203 -44.28 37.99 45.25
CA ALA A 203 -44.06 37.74 46.67
C ALA A 203 -43.49 38.96 47.41
N THR A 204 -42.55 39.68 46.80
CA THR A 204 -41.92 40.87 47.40
C THR A 204 -42.90 42.03 47.55
N GLU A 205 -43.74 42.28 46.54
CA GLU A 205 -44.72 43.39 46.62
C GLU A 205 -45.87 43.05 47.59
N VAL A 206 -46.32 41.78 47.64
CA VAL A 206 -47.37 41.32 48.58
C VAL A 206 -46.87 41.25 50.04
N GLY A 207 -45.59 40.97 50.25
CA GLY A 207 -44.96 40.93 51.57
C GLY A 207 -44.58 42.31 52.16
N SER A 208 -44.80 43.41 51.42
CA SER A 208 -44.51 44.76 51.90
C SER A 208 -45.65 45.29 52.81
N PHE A 209 -45.53 45.11 54.12
CA PHE A 209 -46.44 45.64 55.14
C PHE A 209 -45.69 46.14 56.39
N ASP A 210 -46.32 47.01 57.18
CA ASP A 210 -45.72 47.53 58.41
C ASP A 210 -45.74 46.46 59.51
N LYS A 211 -44.60 45.78 59.67
CA LYS A 211 -44.39 44.74 60.69
C LYS A 211 -44.53 45.28 62.11
N ASN A 212 -44.14 46.52 62.35
CA ASN A 212 -44.19 47.12 63.70
C ASN A 212 -45.63 47.45 64.07
N LEU A 213 -46.39 47.99 63.12
CA LEU A 213 -47.83 48.21 63.29
C LEU A 213 -48.56 46.89 63.53
N LEU A 214 -48.23 45.83 62.80
CA LEU A 214 -48.85 44.51 62.99
C LEU A 214 -48.57 43.94 64.39
N LYS A 215 -47.32 44.02 64.85
CA LYS A 215 -46.91 43.62 66.21
C LYS A 215 -47.62 44.43 67.29
N ALA A 216 -47.72 45.75 67.10
CA ALA A 216 -48.38 46.64 68.03
C ALA A 216 -49.88 46.32 68.14
N ASN A 217 -50.55 46.09 67.01
CA ASN A 217 -51.96 45.68 66.97
C ASN A 217 -52.17 44.33 67.66
N ALA A 218 -51.27 43.37 67.45
CA ALA A 218 -51.34 42.06 68.11
C ALA A 218 -51.17 42.17 69.63
N TYR A 219 -50.20 42.98 70.07
CA TYR A 219 -49.99 43.28 71.48
C TYR A 219 -51.21 43.95 72.11
N GLN A 220 -51.79 44.95 71.44
CA GLN A 220 -52.99 45.64 71.91
C GLN A 220 -54.19 44.69 72.03
N ARG A 221 -54.41 43.83 71.02
CA ARG A 221 -55.48 42.83 71.08
C ARG A 221 -55.28 41.81 72.18
N ALA A 222 -54.04 41.38 72.42
CA ALA A 222 -53.71 40.52 73.54
C ALA A 222 -54.00 41.24 74.88
N HIS A 223 -53.66 42.52 74.98
CA HIS A 223 -53.94 43.34 76.16
C HIS A 223 -55.45 43.47 76.43
N GLU A 224 -56.23 43.84 75.42
CA GLU A 224 -57.67 44.05 75.56
C GLU A 224 -58.39 42.77 76.02
N ASN A 225 -57.86 41.61 75.65
CA ASN A 225 -58.46 40.31 75.91
C ASN A 225 -57.68 39.47 76.95
N GLN A 226 -56.76 40.10 77.70
CA GLN A 226 -55.95 39.45 78.75
C GLN A 226 -55.18 38.20 78.27
N GLY A 227 -54.85 38.13 76.98
CA GLY A 227 -54.14 37.01 76.37
C GLY A 227 -54.96 35.73 76.28
N ASP A 228 -56.29 35.82 76.17
CA ASP A 228 -57.15 34.66 75.90
C ASP A 228 -57.00 34.18 74.45
N HIS A 229 -56.54 32.94 74.29
CA HIS A 229 -56.28 32.35 72.98
C HIS A 229 -57.57 32.04 72.19
N GLN A 230 -58.74 31.97 72.84
CA GLN A 230 -60.02 31.67 72.16
C GLN A 230 -60.47 32.77 71.19
N ILE A 231 -59.91 33.97 71.31
CA ILE A 231 -60.25 35.13 70.47
C ILE A 231 -59.34 35.20 69.23
N LEU A 232 -58.26 34.42 69.18
CA LEU A 232 -57.33 34.39 68.06
C LEU A 232 -58.01 34.08 66.71
N PRO A 233 -58.93 33.10 66.58
CA PRO A 233 -59.61 32.86 65.30
C PRO A 233 -60.30 34.11 64.73
N GLN A 234 -61.03 34.86 65.56
CA GLN A 234 -61.68 36.12 65.13
C GLN A 234 -60.67 37.22 64.83
N ALA A 235 -59.59 37.29 65.62
CA ALA A 235 -58.52 38.25 65.39
C ALA A 235 -57.78 37.97 64.08
N LEU A 236 -57.58 36.70 63.76
CA LEU A 236 -56.98 36.20 62.52
C LEU A 236 -57.92 36.39 61.33
N ASP A 237 -59.23 36.20 61.47
CA ASP A 237 -60.23 36.53 60.44
C ASP A 237 -60.20 38.02 60.09
N SER A 238 -60.10 38.89 61.10
CA SER A 238 -59.92 40.32 60.89
C SER A 238 -58.55 40.66 60.29
N LEU A 239 -57.50 39.94 60.65
CA LEU A 239 -56.16 40.10 60.06
C LEU A 239 -56.14 39.66 58.59
N TYR A 240 -56.88 38.61 58.25
CA TYR A 240 -57.09 38.12 56.90
C TYR A 240 -57.94 39.09 56.07
N SER A 241 -59.03 39.62 56.63
CA SER A 241 -59.84 40.64 55.96
C SER A 241 -59.07 41.95 55.78
N ASN A 242 -58.28 42.37 56.77
CA ASN A 242 -57.42 43.54 56.64
C ASN A 242 -56.28 43.29 55.65
N PHE A 243 -55.78 42.07 55.54
CA PHE A 243 -54.85 41.68 54.48
C PHE A 243 -55.50 41.76 53.09
N ILE A 244 -56.79 41.40 52.98
CA ILE A 244 -57.61 41.55 51.76
C ILE A 244 -58.06 43.01 51.50
N ASN A 245 -58.08 43.88 52.51
CA ASN A 245 -58.49 45.29 52.36
C ASN A 245 -57.31 46.27 52.31
N ASP A 246 -56.13 45.94 52.86
CA ASP A 246 -54.84 46.57 52.49
C ASP A 246 -54.53 46.32 50.99
N ILE A 247 -55.24 45.35 50.42
CA ILE A 247 -55.37 45.07 49.00
C ILE A 247 -56.35 46.05 48.26
N GLU A 248 -56.95 47.07 48.91
CA GLU A 248 -57.71 48.14 48.22
C GLU A 248 -56.91 49.44 47.98
N VAL A 249 -55.76 49.64 48.61
CA VAL A 249 -54.76 50.72 48.31
C VAL A 249 -53.97 50.39 47.01
N ILE A 250 -54.60 49.64 46.11
CA ILE A 250 -53.93 48.73 45.19
C ILE A 250 -53.86 49.17 43.75
N GLU A 251 -54.63 50.14 43.27
CA GLU A 251 -54.48 50.56 41.87
C GLU A 251 -53.06 51.04 41.54
N GLU A 252 -52.40 51.75 42.47
CA GLU A 252 -51.00 52.17 42.31
C GLU A 252 -50.02 50.98 42.37
N LYS A 253 -50.24 50.01 43.28
CA LYS A 253 -49.40 48.81 43.42
C LYS A 253 -49.61 47.80 42.27
N LYS A 254 -50.84 47.62 41.79
CA LYS A 254 -51.22 46.88 40.57
C LYS A 254 -50.52 47.47 39.37
N THR A 255 -50.59 48.79 39.21
CA THR A 255 -49.93 49.49 38.10
C THR A 255 -48.42 49.28 38.16
N ARG A 256 -47.80 49.47 39.33
CA ARG A 256 -46.36 49.23 39.54
C ARG A 256 -45.95 47.78 39.25
N LEU A 257 -46.74 46.80 39.67
CA LEU A 257 -46.49 45.39 39.44
C LEU A 257 -46.59 45.04 37.96
N LYS A 258 -47.62 45.54 37.25
CA LYS A 258 -47.75 45.37 35.79
C LYS A 258 -46.57 45.99 35.04
N THR A 259 -46.12 47.18 35.41
CA THR A 259 -44.94 47.83 34.81
C THR A 259 -43.68 46.98 35.03
N LYS A 260 -43.46 46.45 36.24
CA LYS A 260 -42.33 45.55 36.52
C LYS A 260 -42.39 44.26 35.71
N ILE A 261 -43.58 43.67 35.55
CA ILE A 261 -43.77 42.47 34.70
C ILE A 261 -43.43 42.80 33.24
N GLU A 262 -43.84 43.96 32.73
CA GLU A 262 -43.52 44.42 31.36
C GLU A 262 -42.04 44.67 31.15
N GLU A 263 -41.37 45.29 32.12
CA GLU A 263 -39.92 45.49 32.10
C GLU A 263 -39.18 44.14 32.07
N GLN A 264 -39.56 43.20 32.94
CA GLN A 264 -38.96 41.85 32.96
C GLN A 264 -39.25 41.06 31.69
N GLN A 265 -40.45 41.19 31.11
CA GLN A 265 -40.80 40.58 29.83
C GLN A 265 -39.85 41.06 28.72
N LYS A 266 -39.68 42.39 28.58
CA LYS A 266 -38.79 42.98 27.57
C LYS A 266 -37.33 42.57 27.77
N LEU A 267 -36.86 42.59 29.02
CA LEU A 267 -35.49 42.18 29.37
C LEU A 267 -35.23 40.71 29.05
N SER A 268 -36.16 39.81 29.41
CA SER A 268 -36.03 38.37 29.15
C SER A 268 -36.02 38.06 27.65
N ILE A 269 -36.93 38.66 26.87
CA ILE A 269 -36.96 38.50 25.41
C ILE A 269 -35.67 39.03 24.79
N GLY A 270 -35.24 40.24 25.14
CA GLY A 270 -34.03 40.86 24.58
C GLY A 270 -32.76 40.07 24.89
N ASN A 271 -32.61 39.53 26.11
CA ASN A 271 -31.46 38.71 26.48
C ASN A 271 -31.37 37.41 25.66
N VAL A 272 -32.51 36.73 25.43
CA VAL A 272 -32.56 35.51 24.63
C VAL A 272 -32.38 35.81 23.15
N GLU A 273 -32.89 36.96 22.66
CA GLU A 273 -32.67 37.43 21.29
C GLU A 273 -31.18 37.63 20.99
N ILE A 274 -30.48 38.43 21.81
CA ILE A 274 -29.04 38.67 21.68
C ILE A 274 -28.26 37.35 21.73
N ARG A 275 -28.61 36.46 22.66
CA ARG A 275 -27.95 35.14 22.75
C ARG A 275 -28.19 34.28 21.52
N THR A 276 -29.39 34.32 20.95
CA THR A 276 -29.72 33.62 19.71
C THR A 276 -28.95 34.19 18.52
N GLU A 277 -28.83 35.52 18.42
CA GLU A 277 -28.05 36.19 17.37
C GLU A 277 -26.56 35.84 17.46
N ASN A 278 -25.98 35.86 18.66
CA ASN A 278 -24.58 35.47 18.87
C ASN A 278 -24.32 34.02 18.45
N GLU A 279 -25.25 33.09 18.74
CA GLU A 279 -25.13 31.70 18.32
C GLU A 279 -25.22 31.56 16.80
N ILE A 280 -26.11 32.31 16.15
CA ILE A 280 -26.23 32.35 14.68
C ILE A 280 -24.95 32.92 14.05
N GLU A 281 -24.38 33.98 14.62
CA GLU A 281 -23.12 34.55 14.15
C GLU A 281 -21.96 33.55 14.28
N SER A 282 -21.87 32.86 15.42
CA SER A 282 -20.88 31.80 15.64
C SER A 282 -21.00 30.66 14.62
N LEU A 283 -22.22 30.18 14.37
CA LEU A 283 -22.49 29.16 13.36
C LEU A 283 -22.15 29.65 11.95
N THR A 284 -22.43 30.91 11.62
CA THR A 284 -22.12 31.49 10.31
C THR A 284 -20.62 31.67 10.11
N SER A 285 -19.89 32.10 11.15
CA SER A 285 -18.44 32.21 11.15
C SER A 285 -17.78 30.83 10.95
N THR A 286 -18.27 29.82 11.67
CA THR A 286 -17.82 28.43 11.53
C THR A 286 -18.07 27.91 10.12
N LEU A 287 -19.28 28.12 9.57
CA LEU A 287 -19.61 27.76 8.19
C LEU A 287 -18.64 28.41 7.18
N ASN A 288 -18.35 29.70 7.33
CA ASN A 288 -17.44 30.41 6.44
C ASN A 288 -16.01 29.84 6.50
N ALA A 289 -15.53 29.51 7.70
CA ALA A 289 -14.22 28.89 7.90
C ALA A 289 -14.15 27.49 7.28
N GLU A 290 -15.16 26.65 7.50
CA GLU A 290 -15.24 25.30 6.94
C GLU A 290 -15.39 25.30 5.41
N THR A 291 -16.22 26.20 4.87
CA THR A 291 -16.40 26.36 3.43
C THR A 291 -15.10 26.81 2.76
N LYS A 292 -14.39 27.76 3.37
CA LYS A 292 -13.08 28.21 2.89
C LYS A 292 -12.06 27.08 2.93
N ASN A 293 -11.99 26.32 4.03
CA ASN A 293 -11.09 25.18 4.15
C ASN A 293 -11.36 24.13 3.05
N ALA A 294 -12.64 23.76 2.84
CA ALA A 294 -13.01 22.85 1.77
C ALA A 294 -12.57 23.37 0.39
N GLN A 295 -12.74 24.66 0.12
CA GLN A 295 -12.30 25.27 -1.14
C GLN A 295 -10.77 25.28 -1.30
N ASP A 296 -10.03 25.57 -0.22
CA ASP A 296 -8.57 25.56 -0.23
C ASP A 296 -8.03 24.14 -0.52
N VAL A 297 -8.64 23.11 0.07
CA VAL A 297 -8.32 21.71 -0.22
C VAL A 297 -8.60 21.36 -1.68
N ILE A 298 -9.75 21.77 -2.23
CA ILE A 298 -10.07 21.57 -3.65
C ILE A 298 -9.00 22.19 -4.55
N ASN A 299 -8.59 23.43 -4.28
CA ASN A 299 -7.58 24.12 -5.07
C ASN A 299 -6.21 23.41 -5.02
N ILE A 300 -5.82 22.87 -3.86
CA ILE A 300 -4.58 22.10 -3.69
C ILE A 300 -4.65 20.80 -4.50
N LEU A 301 -5.77 20.08 -4.42
CA LEU A 301 -6.00 18.84 -5.17
C LEU A 301 -5.97 19.09 -6.68
N GLU A 302 -6.61 20.16 -7.16
CA GLU A 302 -6.59 20.56 -8.57
C GLU A 302 -5.16 20.84 -9.05
N LYS A 303 -4.42 21.69 -8.32
CA LYS A 303 -3.05 22.04 -8.69
C LYS A 303 -2.16 20.79 -8.78
N SER A 304 -2.23 19.91 -7.79
CA SER A 304 -1.41 18.69 -7.77
C SER A 304 -1.85 17.68 -8.85
N THR A 305 -3.13 17.66 -9.21
CA THR A 305 -3.64 16.87 -10.34
C THR A 305 -3.09 17.38 -11.67
N ASP A 306 -3.08 18.70 -11.88
CA ASP A 306 -2.55 19.31 -13.09
C ASP A 306 -1.04 19.12 -13.24
N GLU A 307 -0.28 19.21 -12.15
CA GLU A 307 1.15 18.89 -12.13
C GLU A 307 1.42 17.44 -12.59
N LYS A 308 0.66 16.46 -12.07
CA LYS A 308 0.79 15.06 -12.49
C LYS A 308 0.37 14.84 -13.95
N ARG A 309 -0.73 15.46 -14.39
CA ARG A 309 -1.15 15.42 -15.81
C ARG A 309 -0.09 16.01 -16.74
N PHE A 310 0.60 17.06 -16.31
CA PHE A 310 1.71 17.64 -17.06
C PHE A 310 2.87 16.65 -17.22
N ILE A 311 3.25 15.94 -16.15
CA ILE A 311 4.29 14.90 -16.20
C ILE A 311 3.90 13.77 -17.17
N ILE A 312 2.66 13.26 -17.07
CA ILE A 312 2.16 12.23 -17.98
C ILE A 312 2.21 12.69 -19.44
N LYS A 313 1.80 13.94 -19.69
CA LYS A 313 1.85 14.54 -21.02
C LYS A 313 3.28 14.67 -21.54
N ALA A 314 4.21 15.15 -20.72
CA ALA A 314 5.63 15.22 -21.08
C ALA A 314 6.20 13.84 -21.43
N ASN A 315 5.92 12.82 -20.61
CA ASN A 315 6.37 11.45 -20.85
C ASN A 315 5.80 10.87 -22.15
N THR A 316 4.52 11.12 -22.43
CA THR A 316 3.80 10.59 -23.60
C THR A 316 4.18 11.31 -24.90
N ASP A 317 4.29 12.64 -24.87
CA ASP A 317 4.52 13.46 -26.07
C ASP A 317 6.01 13.62 -26.41
N THR A 318 6.92 13.47 -25.44
CA THR A 318 8.35 13.72 -25.66
C THR A 318 9.23 12.50 -25.39
N GLN A 319 9.17 11.91 -24.19
CA GLN A 319 10.13 10.90 -23.78
C GLN A 319 9.93 9.55 -24.49
N ILE A 320 8.68 9.06 -24.56
CA ILE A 320 8.37 7.82 -25.28
C ILE A 320 8.71 7.94 -26.78
N PRO A 321 8.27 8.99 -27.52
CA PRO A 321 8.64 9.18 -28.92
C PRO A 321 10.15 9.28 -29.15
N PHE A 322 10.89 9.93 -28.25
CA PHE A 322 12.35 10.00 -28.32
C PHE A 322 13.01 8.62 -28.22
N LEU A 323 12.56 7.78 -27.28
CA LEU A 323 13.05 6.41 -27.14
C LEU A 323 12.66 5.54 -28.35
N GLN A 324 11.44 5.72 -28.88
CA GLN A 324 11.00 5.03 -30.10
C GLN A 324 11.85 5.40 -31.31
N ASN A 325 12.19 6.68 -31.48
CA ASN A 325 13.08 7.12 -32.56
C ASN A 325 14.48 6.50 -32.43
N LYS A 326 15.04 6.41 -31.20
CA LYS A 326 16.30 5.68 -30.98
C LYS A 326 16.20 4.22 -31.41
N ILE A 327 15.11 3.53 -31.07
CA ILE A 327 14.86 2.15 -31.50
C ILE A 327 14.82 2.06 -33.03
N GLU A 328 14.16 2.99 -33.72
CA GLU A 328 14.14 3.02 -35.19
C GLU A 328 15.54 3.20 -35.79
N LEU A 329 16.38 4.08 -35.22
CA LEU A 329 17.76 4.27 -35.65
C LEU A 329 18.60 2.99 -35.47
N VAL A 330 18.44 2.28 -34.34
CA VAL A 330 19.13 1.01 -34.08
C VAL A 330 18.64 -0.08 -35.04
N ARG A 331 17.32 -0.16 -35.27
CA ARG A 331 16.73 -1.09 -36.26
C ARG A 331 17.29 -0.85 -37.67
N LYS A 332 17.46 0.42 -38.06
CA LYS A 332 18.08 0.75 -39.36
C LYS A 332 19.51 0.23 -39.46
N LYS A 333 20.33 0.40 -38.40
CA LYS A 333 21.69 -0.16 -38.35
C LYS A 333 21.71 -1.68 -38.51
N ILE A 334 20.75 -2.38 -37.91
CA ILE A 334 20.62 -3.84 -38.06
C ILE A 334 20.30 -4.21 -39.51
N ILE A 335 19.41 -3.46 -40.18
CA ILE A 335 19.08 -3.68 -41.59
C ILE A 335 20.32 -3.50 -42.47
N ASP A 336 21.06 -2.40 -42.27
CA ASP A 336 22.27 -2.09 -43.04
C ASP A 336 23.33 -3.22 -42.90
N LEU A 337 23.56 -3.70 -41.67
CA LEU A 337 24.48 -4.82 -41.39
C LEU A 337 24.02 -6.15 -42.02
N LYS A 338 22.71 -6.37 -42.16
CA LYS A 338 22.15 -7.57 -42.82
C LYS A 338 22.31 -7.48 -44.35
N THR A 339 22.24 -6.29 -44.93
CA THR A 339 22.40 -6.10 -46.38
C THR A 339 23.83 -6.29 -46.89
N ASP A 340 24.84 -6.11 -46.03
CA ASP A 340 26.26 -6.37 -46.36
C ASP A 340 26.60 -7.86 -46.54
N ILE A 341 25.64 -8.77 -46.29
CA ILE A 341 25.81 -10.23 -46.47
C ILE A 341 25.59 -10.60 -47.95
N VAL A 342 26.50 -10.23 -48.84
CA VAL A 342 26.49 -10.70 -50.25
C VAL A 342 27.71 -11.58 -50.52
N LYS A 343 27.49 -12.85 -50.87
CA LYS A 343 28.56 -13.79 -51.21
C LYS A 343 29.21 -13.36 -52.54
N PRO A 344 30.55 -13.48 -52.71
CA PRO A 344 31.19 -13.18 -53.99
C PRO A 344 30.66 -14.11 -55.10
N PRO A 345 30.48 -13.58 -56.33
CA PRO A 345 30.00 -14.35 -57.47
C PRO A 345 30.99 -15.47 -57.83
N LEU A 346 30.44 -16.63 -58.20
CA LEU A 346 31.26 -17.74 -58.69
C LEU A 346 31.62 -17.45 -60.15
N ASP A 347 32.90 -17.58 -60.52
CA ASP A 347 33.27 -17.67 -61.93
C ASP A 347 32.85 -19.05 -62.45
N ILE A 348 31.59 -19.12 -62.90
CA ILE A 348 30.96 -20.33 -63.44
C ILE A 348 31.75 -20.85 -64.63
N PHE A 349 32.31 -19.95 -65.44
CA PHE A 349 33.09 -20.33 -66.61
C PHE A 349 34.36 -21.05 -66.19
N LEU A 350 35.17 -20.44 -65.31
CA LEU A 350 36.41 -21.05 -64.81
C LEU A 350 36.15 -22.39 -64.10
N MET A 351 35.11 -22.47 -63.28
CA MET A 351 34.74 -23.71 -62.58
C MET A 351 34.31 -24.82 -63.53
N THR A 352 33.56 -24.48 -64.59
CA THR A 352 33.15 -25.45 -65.61
C THR A 352 34.35 -25.95 -66.39
N VAL A 353 35.25 -25.06 -66.79
CA VAL A 353 36.48 -25.43 -67.52
C VAL A 353 37.38 -26.32 -66.66
N LEU A 354 37.64 -25.95 -65.41
CA LEU A 354 38.44 -26.77 -64.49
C LEU A 354 37.78 -28.11 -64.18
N GLY A 355 36.45 -28.14 -64.06
CA GLY A 355 35.68 -29.38 -63.85
C GLY A 355 35.80 -30.35 -65.03
N LEU A 356 35.58 -29.87 -66.26
CA LEU A 356 35.72 -30.67 -67.47
C LEU A 356 37.15 -31.19 -67.66
N LEU A 357 38.15 -30.34 -67.42
CA LEU A 357 39.55 -30.70 -67.53
C LEU A 357 39.95 -31.74 -66.46
N GLY A 358 39.43 -31.60 -65.24
CA GLY A 358 39.59 -32.58 -64.17
C GLY A 358 38.98 -33.94 -64.50
N ILE A 359 37.77 -33.98 -65.06
CA ILE A 359 37.11 -35.22 -65.50
C ILE A 359 37.91 -35.90 -66.63
N SER A 360 38.38 -35.12 -67.61
CA SER A 360 39.19 -35.62 -68.73
C SER A 360 40.50 -36.25 -68.24
N LEU A 361 41.21 -35.57 -67.31
CA LEU A 361 42.42 -36.11 -66.71
C LEU A 361 42.16 -37.35 -65.86
N LEU A 362 41.05 -37.40 -65.13
CA LEU A 362 40.68 -38.57 -64.34
C LEU A 362 40.40 -39.78 -65.25
N ALA A 363 39.70 -39.58 -66.36
CA ALA A 363 39.48 -40.63 -67.37
C ALA A 363 40.80 -41.09 -68.01
N TYR A 364 41.69 -40.15 -68.35
CA TYR A 364 43.03 -40.45 -68.85
C TYR A 364 43.85 -41.30 -67.87
N ILE A 365 43.95 -40.86 -66.61
CA ILE A 365 44.66 -41.59 -65.54
C ILE A 365 44.06 -42.98 -65.37
N PHE A 366 42.74 -43.10 -65.41
CA PHE A 366 42.07 -44.39 -65.31
C PHE A 366 42.50 -45.33 -66.43
N VAL A 367 42.41 -44.92 -67.70
CA VAL A 367 42.80 -45.75 -68.85
C VAL A 367 44.30 -46.09 -68.83
N PHE A 368 45.14 -45.11 -68.52
CA PHE A 368 46.59 -45.27 -68.46
C PHE A 368 47.01 -46.27 -67.37
N TYR A 369 46.54 -46.09 -66.12
CA TYR A 369 46.91 -46.98 -65.02
C TYR A 369 46.24 -48.35 -65.12
N THR A 370 45.09 -48.45 -65.80
CA THR A 370 44.48 -49.73 -66.20
C THR A 370 45.40 -50.51 -67.13
N SER A 371 45.96 -49.84 -68.14
CA SER A 371 46.93 -50.45 -69.09
C SER A 371 48.22 -50.86 -68.39
N VAL A 372 48.77 -49.98 -67.53
CA VAL A 372 49.94 -50.26 -66.70
C VAL A 372 49.72 -51.47 -65.79
N ALA A 373 48.56 -51.57 -65.13
CA ALA A 373 48.22 -52.69 -64.26
C ALA A 373 48.20 -54.02 -65.02
N TYR A 374 47.61 -54.03 -66.22
CA TYR A 374 47.55 -55.22 -67.05
C TYR A 374 48.93 -55.67 -67.51
N ILE A 375 49.77 -54.75 -67.98
CA ILE A 375 51.15 -55.07 -68.38
C ILE A 375 51.97 -55.55 -67.17
N PHE A 376 51.69 -55.03 -65.99
CA PHE A 376 52.38 -55.43 -64.78
C PHE A 376 51.99 -56.85 -64.30
N ILE A 377 50.73 -57.26 -64.47
CA ILE A 377 50.20 -58.44 -63.77
C ILE A 377 49.86 -59.58 -64.72
N PHE A 378 49.28 -59.26 -65.87
CA PHE A 378 48.53 -60.21 -66.68
C PHE A 378 49.18 -60.49 -68.04
N SER A 379 49.83 -59.48 -68.64
CA SER A 379 50.38 -59.58 -70.01
C SER A 379 51.37 -60.74 -70.18
N LYS A 380 52.24 -60.98 -69.20
CA LYS A 380 53.25 -62.04 -69.27
C LYS A 380 52.63 -63.43 -69.26
N GLU A 381 51.57 -63.63 -68.49
CA GLU A 381 50.85 -64.91 -68.44
C GLU A 381 50.03 -65.13 -69.71
N ASP A 382 49.38 -64.09 -70.22
CA ASP A 382 48.58 -64.16 -71.45
C ASP A 382 49.42 -64.43 -72.69
N ILE A 383 50.62 -63.85 -72.77
CA ILE A 383 51.56 -64.09 -73.88
C ILE A 383 52.13 -65.51 -73.79
N LYS A 384 52.46 -66.01 -72.59
CA LYS A 384 52.87 -67.42 -72.41
C LYS A 384 51.76 -68.39 -72.81
N ALA A 385 50.51 -68.10 -72.44
CA ALA A 385 49.37 -68.92 -72.82
C ALA A 385 49.13 -68.90 -74.34
N SER A 386 49.28 -67.74 -74.98
CA SER A 386 49.14 -67.59 -76.44
C SER A 386 50.25 -68.32 -77.22
N LEU A 387 51.50 -68.26 -76.72
CA LEU A 387 52.63 -69.00 -77.27
C LEU A 387 52.46 -70.51 -77.11
N ALA A 388 51.85 -70.98 -76.01
CA ALA A 388 51.56 -72.40 -75.78
C ALA A 388 50.50 -72.96 -76.73
N VAL A 389 49.62 -72.11 -77.27
CA VAL A 389 48.56 -72.47 -78.24
C VAL A 389 49.00 -72.20 -79.69
N GLY A 390 50.22 -71.72 -79.92
CA GLY A 390 50.79 -71.48 -81.26
C GLY A 390 50.29 -70.22 -81.95
N MET A 391 49.70 -69.27 -81.22
CA MET A 391 49.29 -67.97 -81.75
C MET A 391 50.46 -66.96 -81.70
N ILE A 392 50.56 -66.08 -82.69
CA ILE A 392 51.53 -64.99 -82.72
C ILE A 392 51.09 -63.96 -81.65
N PRO A 393 51.90 -63.67 -80.63
CA PRO A 393 51.52 -62.70 -79.61
C PRO A 393 51.48 -61.29 -80.22
N SER A 394 50.44 -60.54 -79.87
CA SER A 394 50.36 -59.11 -80.22
C SER A 394 51.34 -58.30 -79.37
N ASN A 395 51.93 -57.27 -79.96
CA ASN A 395 52.79 -56.35 -79.21
C ASN A 395 51.99 -55.69 -78.08
N THR A 396 52.50 -55.79 -76.86
CA THR A 396 51.88 -55.12 -75.70
C THR A 396 52.13 -53.62 -75.81
N GLU A 397 51.11 -52.86 -76.25
CA GLU A 397 51.15 -51.40 -76.25
C GLU A 397 50.87 -50.85 -74.85
N ILE A 398 51.49 -49.71 -74.53
CA ILE A 398 51.36 -49.06 -73.20
C ILE A 398 49.97 -48.42 -73.03
N PHE A 399 49.26 -48.16 -74.13
CA PHE A 399 47.88 -47.71 -74.15
C PHE A 399 47.04 -48.69 -74.96
N ASP A 400 46.28 -49.54 -74.28
CA ASP A 400 45.35 -50.46 -74.94
C ASP A 400 43.93 -50.23 -74.37
N PRO A 401 42.99 -49.69 -75.18
CA PRO A 401 41.63 -49.39 -74.73
C PRO A 401 40.80 -50.64 -74.41
N GLU A 402 41.20 -51.81 -74.91
CA GLU A 402 40.55 -53.09 -74.67
C GLU A 402 41.09 -53.81 -73.43
N VAL A 403 42.05 -53.21 -72.70
CA VAL A 403 42.60 -53.81 -71.48
C VAL A 403 41.52 -54.03 -70.43
N PHE A 404 40.59 -53.09 -70.29
CA PHE A 404 39.53 -53.20 -69.30
C PHE A 404 38.66 -54.45 -69.55
N THR A 405 38.31 -54.72 -70.81
CA THR A 405 37.55 -55.91 -71.19
C THR A 405 38.38 -57.18 -70.98
N LYS A 406 39.67 -57.18 -71.36
CA LYS A 406 40.59 -58.31 -71.13
C LYS A 406 40.76 -58.64 -69.63
N VAL A 407 40.82 -57.64 -68.77
CA VAL A 407 40.90 -57.84 -67.30
C VAL A 407 39.56 -58.32 -66.74
N SER A 408 38.44 -57.82 -67.27
CA SER A 408 37.09 -58.24 -66.88
C SER A 408 36.86 -59.74 -67.12
N GLU A 409 37.41 -60.29 -68.20
CA GLU A 409 37.34 -61.73 -68.53
C GLU A 409 38.07 -62.61 -67.50
N LYS A 410 39.02 -62.05 -66.74
CA LYS A 410 39.75 -62.74 -65.66
C LYS A 410 38.97 -62.79 -64.33
N GLY A 411 37.74 -62.28 -64.31
CA GLY A 411 36.82 -62.31 -63.18
C GLY A 411 36.90 -61.10 -62.26
N ILE A 412 35.97 -61.05 -61.29
CA ILE A 412 35.77 -59.91 -60.37
C ILE A 412 37.04 -59.55 -59.57
N GLY A 413 37.88 -60.53 -59.22
CA GLY A 413 39.12 -60.28 -58.49
C GLY A 413 40.12 -59.42 -59.26
N GLY A 414 40.24 -59.62 -60.58
CA GLY A 414 41.09 -58.82 -61.46
C GLY A 414 40.61 -57.37 -61.56
N LEU A 415 39.29 -57.18 -61.65
CA LEU A 415 38.66 -55.84 -61.66
C LEU A 415 38.88 -55.09 -60.33
N LEU A 416 38.66 -55.75 -59.18
CA LEU A 416 38.87 -55.12 -57.87
C LEU A 416 40.33 -54.69 -57.67
N PHE A 417 41.28 -55.54 -58.06
CA PHE A 417 42.69 -55.20 -57.99
C PHE A 417 43.02 -54.01 -58.90
N LEU A 418 42.47 -53.97 -60.11
CA LEU A 418 42.65 -52.87 -61.05
C LEU A 418 42.16 -51.53 -60.48
N PHE A 419 40.95 -51.50 -59.90
CA PHE A 419 40.43 -50.29 -59.25
C PHE A 419 41.31 -49.85 -58.07
N LEU A 420 41.74 -50.80 -57.23
CA LEU A 420 42.66 -50.51 -56.12
C LEU A 420 43.98 -49.92 -56.65
N PHE A 421 44.51 -50.50 -57.71
CA PHE A 421 45.76 -50.11 -58.33
C PHE A 421 45.72 -48.68 -58.88
N VAL A 422 44.67 -48.32 -59.63
CA VAL A 422 44.46 -46.96 -60.15
C VAL A 422 44.21 -45.96 -59.02
N SER A 423 43.57 -46.38 -57.93
CA SER A 423 43.22 -45.50 -56.82
C SER A 423 44.44 -45.04 -56.00
N ILE A 424 45.53 -45.81 -55.97
CA ILE A 424 46.73 -45.48 -55.17
C ILE A 424 47.39 -44.17 -55.64
N PRO A 425 47.80 -44.01 -56.91
CA PRO A 425 48.38 -42.74 -57.38
C PRO A 425 47.44 -41.55 -57.21
N ILE A 426 46.14 -41.74 -57.43
CA ILE A 426 45.11 -40.69 -57.25
C ILE A 426 45.02 -40.27 -55.77
N ALA A 427 44.95 -41.23 -54.85
CA ALA A 427 44.88 -40.97 -53.41
C ALA A 427 46.14 -40.25 -52.91
N LEU A 428 47.32 -40.61 -53.44
CA LEU A 428 48.58 -39.94 -53.14
C LEU A 428 48.60 -38.49 -53.66
N GLY A 429 48.09 -38.23 -54.86
CA GLY A 429 47.90 -36.88 -55.38
C GLY A 429 46.93 -36.03 -54.55
N MET A 430 45.89 -36.67 -53.99
CA MET A 430 44.90 -36.02 -53.14
C MET A 430 45.29 -35.96 -51.65
N MET A 431 46.46 -36.48 -51.27
CA MET A 431 46.90 -36.60 -49.86
C MET A 431 46.88 -35.26 -49.12
N LYS A 432 47.22 -34.15 -49.79
CA LYS A 432 47.16 -32.80 -49.23
C LYS A 432 45.75 -32.40 -48.78
N LEU A 433 44.71 -32.87 -49.48
CA LEU A 433 43.32 -32.62 -49.13
C LEU A 433 42.87 -33.53 -47.97
N ILE A 434 43.33 -34.78 -47.97
CA ILE A 434 42.94 -35.83 -47.00
C ILE A 434 43.55 -35.57 -45.61
N LEU A 435 44.83 -35.15 -45.54
CA LEU A 435 45.55 -34.95 -44.28
C LEU A 435 45.41 -33.55 -43.69
N ARG A 436 44.60 -32.66 -44.29
CA ARG A 436 44.47 -31.28 -43.82
C ARG A 436 43.75 -31.25 -42.46
N ASN A 437 44.54 -31.09 -41.39
CA ASN A 437 44.04 -30.90 -40.04
C ASN A 437 43.09 -29.70 -39.96
N SER A 438 41.93 -29.92 -39.33
CA SER A 438 41.08 -28.87 -38.81
C SER A 438 41.92 -27.96 -37.91
N TYR A 439 41.92 -26.67 -38.19
CA TYR A 439 42.64 -25.67 -37.41
C TYR A 439 41.99 -25.59 -36.02
N ASN A 440 42.58 -26.23 -35.01
CA ASN A 440 42.19 -25.97 -33.62
C ASN A 440 42.76 -24.61 -33.22
N GLN A 441 41.87 -23.67 -32.91
CA GLN A 441 42.23 -22.35 -32.43
C GLN A 441 42.34 -22.39 -30.91
N ASP A 442 43.56 -22.25 -30.40
CA ASP A 442 43.82 -21.96 -28.98
C ASP A 442 43.53 -20.48 -28.66
N PHE A 443 43.02 -20.25 -27.46
CA PHE A 443 42.44 -19.01 -26.94
C PHE A 443 43.42 -17.82 -26.81
N ASN A 444 44.71 -18.00 -27.14
CA ASN A 444 45.77 -17.02 -26.85
C ASN A 444 46.61 -16.69 -28.09
N GLY A 445 46.02 -15.95 -29.04
CA GLY A 445 46.64 -14.88 -29.85
C GLY A 445 48.09 -14.95 -30.40
N GLN A 446 48.80 -16.08 -30.40
CA GLN A 446 50.16 -16.19 -30.94
C GLN A 446 50.19 -17.02 -32.22
N MET A 447 50.29 -16.32 -33.35
CA MET A 447 50.51 -16.89 -34.68
C MET A 447 51.94 -17.46 -34.79
N ARG A 448 52.13 -18.75 -34.47
CA ARG A 448 53.31 -19.49 -34.93
C ARG A 448 53.03 -20.08 -36.32
N LYS A 449 53.59 -19.47 -37.36
CA LYS A 449 53.75 -20.11 -38.68
C LYS A 449 54.72 -21.28 -38.52
N LYS A 450 54.22 -22.46 -38.14
CA LYS A 450 54.94 -23.70 -38.43
C LYS A 450 54.86 -23.90 -39.94
N ILE A 451 56.01 -23.93 -40.60
CA ILE A 451 56.11 -24.33 -42.00
C ILE A 451 55.55 -25.75 -42.07
N ASP A 452 54.43 -25.90 -42.76
CA ASP A 452 53.66 -27.14 -42.83
C ASP A 452 54.36 -28.13 -43.78
N PHE A 453 55.40 -28.78 -43.27
CA PHE A 453 56.21 -29.76 -44.02
C PHE A 453 55.39 -31.01 -44.41
N GLN A 454 54.26 -31.28 -43.72
CA GLN A 454 53.36 -32.39 -44.02
C GLN A 454 52.56 -32.18 -45.32
N SER A 455 52.25 -30.94 -45.69
CA SER A 455 51.44 -30.60 -46.88
C SER A 455 52.10 -30.94 -48.23
N TYR A 456 53.40 -31.24 -48.25
CA TYR A 456 54.17 -31.56 -49.48
C TYR A 456 54.60 -33.03 -49.57
N PHE A 457 54.25 -33.86 -48.59
CA PHE A 457 54.69 -35.26 -48.53
C PHE A 457 54.12 -36.14 -49.66
N GLY A 458 53.00 -35.73 -50.28
CA GLY A 458 52.36 -36.47 -51.36
C GLY A 458 53.17 -36.50 -52.66
N VAL A 459 53.83 -35.39 -53.05
CA VAL A 459 54.54 -35.31 -54.35
C VAL A 459 55.76 -36.25 -54.42
N PRO A 460 56.65 -36.31 -53.41
CA PRO A 460 57.73 -37.31 -53.38
C PRO A 460 57.21 -38.75 -53.41
N LEU A 461 56.07 -39.02 -52.77
CA LEU A 461 55.50 -40.36 -52.70
C LEU A 461 54.91 -40.80 -54.05
N ILE A 462 54.30 -39.88 -54.81
CA ILE A 462 53.88 -40.12 -56.20
C ILE A 462 55.08 -40.49 -57.06
N LEU A 463 56.17 -39.71 -57.00
CA LEU A 463 57.39 -39.99 -57.77
C LEU A 463 57.97 -41.37 -57.47
N ILE A 464 57.96 -41.80 -56.20
CA ILE A 464 58.46 -43.12 -55.79
C ILE A 464 57.57 -44.23 -56.34
N VAL A 465 56.25 -44.10 -56.21
CA VAL A 465 55.30 -45.12 -56.67
C VAL A 465 55.31 -45.22 -58.20
N ASP A 466 55.31 -44.11 -58.91
CA ASP A 466 55.31 -44.10 -60.38
C ASP A 466 56.64 -44.62 -60.95
N ALA A 467 57.78 -44.32 -60.30
CA ALA A 467 59.07 -44.88 -60.68
C ALA A 467 59.10 -46.39 -60.47
N PHE A 468 58.55 -46.89 -59.36
CA PHE A 468 58.42 -48.33 -59.11
C PHE A 468 57.52 -48.99 -60.16
N MET A 469 56.39 -48.37 -60.49
CA MET A 469 55.47 -48.89 -61.49
C MET A 469 56.09 -48.93 -62.88
N ALA A 470 56.71 -47.84 -63.32
CA ALA A 470 57.41 -47.77 -64.59
C ALA A 470 58.52 -48.81 -64.71
N TYR A 471 59.29 -49.03 -63.64
CA TYR A 471 60.33 -50.07 -63.61
C TYR A 471 59.75 -51.47 -63.78
N LYS A 472 58.68 -51.78 -63.05
CA LYS A 472 58.02 -53.09 -63.14
C LYS A 472 57.41 -53.35 -64.52
N VAL A 473 56.75 -52.35 -65.09
CA VAL A 473 56.19 -52.44 -66.45
C VAL A 473 57.29 -52.62 -67.48
N ALA A 474 58.34 -51.80 -67.46
CA ALA A 474 59.44 -51.88 -68.42
C ALA A 474 60.17 -53.23 -68.34
N ARG A 475 60.41 -53.74 -67.13
CA ARG A 475 60.98 -55.08 -66.91
C ARG A 475 60.08 -56.18 -67.46
N ASN A 476 58.77 -56.09 -67.25
CA ASN A 476 57.84 -57.09 -67.78
C ASN A 476 57.79 -57.08 -69.31
N ILE A 477 57.80 -55.90 -69.94
CA ILE A 477 57.84 -55.78 -71.40
C ILE A 477 59.14 -56.37 -71.95
N GLU A 478 60.28 -56.11 -71.31
CA GLU A 478 61.57 -56.71 -71.68
C GLU A 478 61.55 -58.24 -71.57
N GLU A 479 61.00 -58.78 -70.48
CA GLU A 479 60.86 -60.23 -70.30
C GLU A 479 59.92 -60.86 -71.33
N ILE A 480 58.90 -60.12 -71.78
CA ILE A 480 58.03 -60.52 -72.89
C ILE A 480 58.83 -60.56 -74.20
N LYS A 481 59.63 -59.54 -74.51
CA LYS A 481 60.48 -59.50 -75.71
C LYS A 481 61.51 -60.62 -75.76
N LEU A 482 62.01 -61.05 -74.59
CA LEU A 482 62.89 -62.21 -74.47
C LEU A 482 62.13 -63.53 -74.71
N LEU A 483 60.86 -63.63 -74.30
CA LEU A 483 60.00 -64.79 -74.55
C LEU A 483 59.55 -64.89 -76.02
N THR A 484 59.48 -63.77 -76.75
CA THR A 484 59.11 -63.71 -78.17
C THR A 484 60.32 -63.79 -79.11
N ASN A 485 61.54 -64.00 -78.60
CA ASN A 485 62.81 -63.98 -79.34
C ASN A 485 63.11 -62.65 -80.08
N GLU A 486 62.59 -61.52 -79.58
CA GLU A 486 62.93 -60.19 -80.12
C GLU A 486 64.28 -59.65 -79.61
N ILE A 487 64.77 -60.17 -78.48
CA ILE A 487 66.03 -59.75 -77.83
C ILE A 487 66.76 -60.98 -77.29
N ASP A 488 68.07 -61.07 -77.51
CA ASP A 488 68.89 -62.26 -77.19
C ASP A 488 69.43 -62.31 -75.75
N GLN A 489 69.46 -61.18 -75.02
CA GLN A 489 70.05 -61.08 -73.68
C GLN A 489 69.22 -60.23 -72.72
N LYS A 490 69.28 -60.57 -71.43
CA LYS A 490 68.64 -59.83 -70.35
C LYS A 490 69.40 -58.53 -70.07
N MET A 491 68.71 -57.40 -70.14
CA MET A 491 69.23 -56.06 -69.86
C MET A 491 69.51 -55.86 -68.36
N ALA A 492 70.56 -55.07 -68.08
CA ALA A 492 70.89 -54.66 -66.73
C ALA A 492 69.79 -53.74 -66.15
N THR A 493 69.72 -53.64 -64.82
CA THR A 493 68.74 -52.80 -64.14
C THR A 493 68.85 -51.32 -64.50
N SER A 494 70.07 -50.83 -64.77
CA SER A 494 70.33 -49.45 -65.21
C SER A 494 69.70 -49.14 -66.57
N ASP A 495 69.80 -50.10 -67.49
CA ASP A 495 69.43 -49.89 -68.89
C ASP A 495 67.92 -49.86 -69.08
N ILE A 496 67.18 -50.47 -68.13
CA ILE A 496 65.72 -50.48 -68.12
C ILE A 496 65.15 -49.17 -67.60
N ILE A 497 65.82 -48.56 -66.61
CA ILE A 497 65.43 -47.23 -66.11
C ILE A 497 65.68 -46.17 -67.19
N LEU A 498 66.58 -46.42 -68.14
CA LEU A 498 66.81 -45.58 -69.32
C LEU A 498 66.06 -46.05 -70.57
N SER A 499 65.24 -47.10 -70.47
CA SER A 499 64.46 -47.60 -71.59
C SER A 499 63.33 -46.63 -71.96
N GLU A 500 62.98 -46.63 -73.25
CA GLU A 500 61.84 -45.85 -73.77
C GLU A 500 60.55 -46.17 -73.01
N ASN A 501 60.28 -47.44 -72.75
CA ASN A 501 59.08 -47.89 -72.03
C ASN A 501 59.04 -47.39 -70.58
N PHE A 502 60.19 -47.34 -69.89
CA PHE A 502 60.25 -46.78 -68.54
C PHE A 502 59.97 -45.28 -68.56
N LEU A 503 60.67 -44.53 -69.42
CA LEU A 503 60.53 -43.07 -69.50
C LEU A 503 59.10 -42.69 -69.89
N LEU A 504 58.49 -43.41 -70.83
CA LEU A 504 57.12 -43.18 -71.26
C LEU A 504 56.14 -43.38 -70.09
N VAL A 505 56.23 -44.51 -69.38
CA VAL A 505 55.31 -44.82 -68.27
C VAL A 505 55.52 -43.85 -67.11
N PHE A 506 56.78 -43.55 -66.77
CA PHE A 506 57.11 -42.67 -65.66
C PHE A 506 56.66 -41.23 -65.91
N ILE A 507 56.99 -40.64 -67.06
CA ILE A 507 56.67 -39.25 -67.37
C ILE A 507 55.16 -39.07 -67.52
N LEU A 508 54.49 -39.93 -68.29
CA LEU A 508 53.05 -39.80 -68.55
C LEU A 508 52.21 -40.06 -67.29
N GLY A 509 52.59 -41.06 -66.48
CA GLY A 509 51.93 -41.36 -65.21
C GLY A 509 52.06 -40.22 -64.20
N THR A 510 53.29 -39.79 -63.95
CA THR A 510 53.60 -38.72 -62.98
C THR A 510 52.94 -37.41 -63.39
N LEU A 511 53.06 -37.03 -64.67
CA LEU A 511 52.49 -35.78 -65.18
C LEU A 511 50.97 -35.75 -65.04
N GLY A 512 50.29 -36.86 -65.36
CA GLY A 512 48.84 -36.96 -65.24
C GLY A 512 48.35 -36.72 -63.81
N VAL A 513 48.94 -37.40 -62.83
CA VAL A 513 48.56 -37.29 -61.41
C VAL A 513 48.90 -35.91 -60.84
N LEU A 514 50.04 -35.32 -61.22
CA LEU A 514 50.41 -33.96 -60.81
C LEU A 514 49.46 -32.90 -61.36
N LEU A 515 49.08 -32.98 -62.64
CA LEU A 515 48.12 -32.06 -63.25
C LEU A 515 46.75 -32.16 -62.57
N LEU A 516 46.26 -33.37 -62.31
CA LEU A 516 45.02 -33.59 -61.56
C LEU A 516 45.09 -32.94 -60.17
N THR A 517 46.21 -33.11 -59.47
CA THR A 517 46.46 -32.53 -58.15
C THR A 517 46.37 -31.00 -58.17
N LEU A 518 46.91 -30.34 -59.21
CA LEU A 518 46.82 -28.88 -59.35
C LEU A 518 45.38 -28.40 -59.54
N ILE A 519 44.61 -29.09 -60.38
CA ILE A 519 43.22 -28.71 -60.69
C ILE A 519 42.33 -28.89 -59.48
N VAL A 520 42.42 -30.03 -58.79
CA VAL A 520 41.63 -30.31 -57.58
C VAL A 520 41.94 -29.28 -56.50
N ASN A 521 43.22 -28.93 -56.30
CA ASN A 521 43.60 -27.87 -55.36
C ASN A 521 43.03 -26.50 -55.75
N LYS A 522 43.01 -26.16 -57.05
CA LYS A 522 42.44 -24.89 -57.53
C LYS A 522 40.92 -24.84 -57.35
N ILE A 523 40.21 -25.90 -57.71
CA ILE A 523 38.76 -26.06 -57.48
C ILE A 523 38.44 -25.93 -55.99
N TYR A 524 39.21 -26.61 -55.14
CA TYR A 524 39.06 -26.53 -53.69
C TYR A 524 39.24 -25.09 -53.19
N SER A 525 40.25 -24.36 -53.66
CA SER A 525 40.47 -22.97 -53.22
C SER A 525 39.30 -22.04 -53.56
N LEU A 526 38.75 -22.15 -54.78
CA LEU A 526 37.59 -21.36 -55.24
C LEU A 526 36.32 -21.66 -54.46
N LEU A 527 36.15 -22.89 -53.96
CA LEU A 527 35.01 -23.27 -53.13
C LEU A 527 35.22 -22.88 -51.65
N HIS A 528 36.44 -23.00 -51.13
CA HIS A 528 36.77 -22.76 -49.73
C HIS A 528 36.75 -21.28 -49.35
N GLU A 529 37.08 -20.36 -50.27
CA GLU A 529 36.90 -18.92 -50.07
C GLU A 529 35.42 -18.52 -49.82
N ARG A 530 34.49 -19.44 -50.06
CA ARG A 530 33.05 -19.26 -49.82
C ARG A 530 32.56 -19.92 -48.53
N SER A 531 33.37 -20.75 -47.86
CA SER A 531 33.01 -21.33 -46.56
C SER A 531 33.22 -20.31 -45.45
N THR A 532 32.10 -19.93 -44.86
CA THR A 532 31.89 -18.89 -43.85
C THR A 532 32.61 -19.21 -42.55
N THR A 533 33.41 -18.30 -41.98
CA THR A 533 34.05 -18.63 -40.68
C THR A 533 34.32 -17.49 -39.70
N HIS A 534 34.48 -16.21 -40.07
CA HIS A 534 34.77 -15.17 -39.06
C HIS A 534 33.97 -13.88 -39.20
N GLN A 535 33.88 -13.29 -40.40
CA GLN A 535 33.16 -12.02 -40.60
C GLN A 535 31.66 -12.15 -40.30
N GLN A 536 31.03 -13.25 -40.71
CA GLN A 536 29.62 -13.49 -40.43
C GLN A 536 29.33 -13.76 -38.95
N GLN A 537 30.25 -14.40 -38.22
CA GLN A 537 30.12 -14.58 -36.77
C GLN A 537 30.21 -13.22 -36.06
N LYS A 538 31.16 -12.37 -36.47
CA LYS A 538 31.29 -11.00 -35.95
C LYS A 538 30.05 -10.15 -36.20
N ILE A 539 29.50 -10.20 -37.41
CA ILE A 539 28.27 -9.47 -37.76
C ILE A 539 27.07 -10.02 -36.98
N LYS A 540 26.94 -11.35 -36.84
CA LYS A 540 25.88 -11.96 -36.02
C LYS A 540 25.95 -11.50 -34.57
N PHE A 541 27.16 -11.49 -33.99
CA PHE A 541 27.37 -10.96 -32.63
C PHE A 541 27.04 -9.47 -32.51
N SER A 542 27.42 -8.66 -33.51
CA SER A 542 27.04 -7.23 -33.54
C SER A 542 25.52 -7.03 -33.62
N ILE A 543 24.80 -7.84 -34.41
CA ILE A 543 23.34 -7.80 -34.50
C ILE A 543 22.72 -8.17 -33.16
N GLU A 544 23.18 -9.25 -32.52
CA GLU A 544 22.71 -9.69 -31.20
C GLU A 544 22.90 -8.59 -30.13
N ASN A 545 24.03 -7.88 -30.17
CA ASN A 545 24.27 -6.76 -29.26
C ASN A 545 23.33 -5.56 -29.51
N LEU A 546 23.05 -5.24 -30.77
CA LEU A 546 22.08 -4.18 -31.13
C LEU A 546 20.63 -4.58 -30.80
N GLU A 547 20.28 -5.87 -30.91
CA GLU A 547 18.98 -6.40 -30.48
C GLU A 547 18.82 -6.31 -28.95
N ASN A 548 19.89 -6.57 -28.19
CA ASN A 548 19.91 -6.33 -26.75
C ASN A 548 19.77 -4.84 -26.39
N GLU A 549 20.38 -3.94 -27.17
CA GLU A 549 20.19 -2.48 -27.01
C GLU A 549 18.73 -2.07 -27.22
N ILE A 550 18.06 -2.61 -28.25
CA ILE A 550 16.62 -2.39 -28.48
C ILE A 550 15.81 -2.89 -27.29
N SER A 551 16.09 -4.10 -26.79
CA SER A 551 15.39 -4.65 -25.63
C SER A 551 15.56 -3.78 -24.38
N GLY A 552 16.76 -3.21 -24.17
CA GLY A 552 17.01 -2.25 -23.10
C GLY A 552 16.20 -0.96 -23.24
N LEU A 553 16.07 -0.42 -24.46
CA LEU A 553 15.24 0.77 -24.74
C LEU A 553 13.74 0.49 -24.59
N ASP A 554 13.26 -0.68 -25.02
CA ASP A 554 11.87 -1.09 -24.83
C ASP A 554 11.52 -1.23 -23.34
N ASN A 555 12.44 -1.74 -22.53
CA ASN A 555 12.29 -1.79 -21.07
C ASN A 555 12.18 -0.38 -20.45
N GLN A 556 12.97 0.60 -20.93
CA GLN A 556 12.83 1.99 -20.48
C GLN A 556 11.46 2.58 -20.84
N ILE A 557 10.94 2.28 -22.04
CA ILE A 557 9.58 2.70 -22.43
C ILE A 557 8.53 2.07 -21.50
N LEU A 558 8.69 0.79 -21.15
CA LEU A 558 7.78 0.09 -20.24
C LEU A 558 7.80 0.71 -18.84
N GLU A 559 8.98 1.09 -18.33
CA GLU A 559 9.12 1.75 -17.04
C GLU A 559 8.43 3.12 -17.02
N VAL A 560 8.64 3.94 -18.06
CA VAL A 560 7.95 5.24 -18.20
C VAL A 560 6.43 5.06 -18.27
N LYS A 561 5.93 4.05 -18.99
CA LYS A 561 4.50 3.73 -19.02
C LYS A 561 3.96 3.33 -17.66
N LYS A 562 4.69 2.50 -16.91
CA LYS A 562 4.33 2.11 -15.54
C LYS A 562 4.26 3.32 -14.60
N ILE A 563 5.17 4.28 -14.74
CA ILE A 563 5.13 5.56 -14.00
C ILE A 563 3.84 6.33 -14.36
N ASN A 564 3.51 6.45 -15.65
CA ASN A 564 2.27 7.11 -16.08
C ASN A 564 1.01 6.41 -15.53
N ASP A 565 0.98 5.08 -15.52
CA ASP A 565 -0.13 4.31 -14.97
C ASP A 565 -0.28 4.55 -13.46
N GLY A 566 0.82 4.58 -12.71
CA GLY A 566 0.84 4.94 -11.30
C GLY A 566 0.30 6.35 -11.03
N LEU A 567 0.77 7.34 -11.80
CA LEU A 567 0.30 8.72 -11.71
C LEU A 567 -1.20 8.84 -12.07
N ASN A 568 -1.69 8.06 -13.03
CA ASN A 568 -3.13 8.03 -13.38
C ASN A 568 -3.97 7.48 -12.23
N ILE A 569 -3.51 6.45 -11.52
CA ILE A 569 -4.20 5.92 -10.33
C ILE A 569 -4.26 6.98 -9.23
N GLU A 570 -3.17 7.70 -8.98
CA GLU A 570 -3.14 8.81 -8.02
C GLU A 570 -4.11 9.92 -8.41
N ILE A 571 -4.13 10.32 -9.68
CA ILE A 571 -5.09 11.32 -10.20
C ILE A 571 -6.53 10.86 -9.96
N LEU A 572 -6.86 9.60 -10.21
CA LEU A 572 -8.20 9.07 -9.97
C LEU A 572 -8.62 9.11 -8.50
N ALA A 573 -7.68 8.88 -7.57
CA ALA A 573 -7.94 9.03 -6.14
C ALA A 573 -8.17 10.51 -5.77
N MET A 574 -7.32 11.40 -6.26
CA MET A 574 -7.44 12.85 -6.00
C MET A 574 -8.73 13.44 -6.59
N ASP A 575 -9.15 13.01 -7.79
CA ASP A 575 -10.41 13.42 -8.41
C ASP A 575 -11.62 12.90 -7.61
N ARG A 576 -11.50 11.77 -6.91
CA ARG A 576 -12.54 11.27 -5.99
C ARG A 576 -12.62 12.15 -4.75
N ASP A 577 -11.49 12.40 -4.10
CA ASP A 577 -11.42 13.23 -2.90
C ASP A 577 -11.96 14.63 -3.19
N LYS A 578 -11.57 15.22 -4.34
CA LYS A 578 -12.10 16.50 -4.80
C LYS A 578 -13.63 16.49 -4.86
N LYS A 579 -14.24 15.47 -5.45
CA LYS A 579 -15.71 15.34 -5.52
C LYS A 579 -16.36 15.23 -4.15
N GLU A 580 -15.71 14.57 -3.19
CA GLU A 580 -16.20 14.49 -1.81
C GLU A 580 -16.20 15.87 -1.15
N TYR A 581 -15.12 16.65 -1.30
CA TYR A 581 -15.06 18.02 -0.79
C TYR A 581 -16.03 18.97 -1.51
N GLU A 582 -16.26 18.82 -2.81
CA GLU A 582 -17.29 19.57 -3.55
C GLU A 582 -18.68 19.28 -2.98
N LYS A 583 -18.99 18.01 -2.70
CA LYS A 583 -20.25 17.60 -2.08
C LYS A 583 -20.38 18.13 -0.65
N LEU A 584 -19.29 18.11 0.12
CA LEU A 584 -19.25 18.68 1.46
C LEU A 584 -19.55 20.19 1.42
N GLY A 585 -18.90 20.93 0.52
CA GLY A 585 -19.12 22.36 0.32
C GLY A 585 -20.56 22.71 -0.05
N GLN A 586 -21.28 21.83 -0.75
CA GLN A 586 -22.70 22.01 -1.06
C GLN A 586 -23.62 21.71 0.14
N ASN A 587 -23.24 20.75 0.99
CA ASN A 587 -24.06 20.31 2.13
C ASN A 587 -23.93 21.21 3.37
N LEU A 588 -22.74 21.75 3.63
CA LEU A 588 -22.46 22.59 4.81
C LEU A 588 -23.44 23.78 4.94
N PRO A 589 -23.75 24.56 3.88
CA PRO A 589 -24.73 25.64 3.97
C PRO A 589 -26.14 25.15 4.28
N LEU A 590 -26.54 23.99 3.77
CA LEU A 590 -27.87 23.42 4.00
C LEU A 590 -28.04 23.03 5.47
N GLU A 591 -27.03 22.40 6.06
CA GLU A 591 -27.05 22.02 7.47
C GLU A 591 -27.03 23.24 8.40
N CYS A 592 -26.18 24.23 8.10
CA CYS A 592 -26.14 25.48 8.85
C CYS A 592 -27.49 26.23 8.80
N ASN A 593 -28.10 26.33 7.62
CA ASN A 593 -29.41 26.95 7.46
C ASN A 593 -30.50 26.22 8.24
N ARG A 594 -30.47 24.89 8.33
CA ARG A 594 -31.39 24.10 9.16
C ARG A 594 -31.22 24.42 10.64
N LYS A 595 -29.97 24.47 11.14
CA LYS A 595 -29.66 24.82 12.54
C LYS A 595 -30.12 26.24 12.87
N ILE A 596 -29.80 27.22 12.02
CA ILE A 596 -30.27 28.61 12.17
C ILE A 596 -31.80 28.67 12.19
N GLY A 597 -32.48 27.94 11.30
CA GLY A 597 -33.94 27.85 11.29
C GLY A 597 -34.50 27.31 12.61
N SER A 598 -33.89 26.24 13.16
CA SER A 598 -34.31 25.66 14.44
C SER A 598 -34.15 26.64 15.62
N LEU A 599 -33.04 27.38 15.67
CA LEU A 599 -32.77 28.39 16.70
C LEU A 599 -33.77 29.54 16.63
N ARG A 600 -34.07 30.03 15.42
CA ARG A 600 -35.08 31.08 15.21
C ARG A 600 -36.47 30.61 15.64
N ASN A 601 -36.85 29.39 15.29
CA ASN A 601 -38.14 28.82 15.71
C ASN A 601 -38.22 28.64 17.23
N ALA A 602 -37.14 28.19 17.87
CA ALA A 602 -37.08 28.08 19.33
C ALA A 602 -37.21 29.45 20.01
N PHE A 603 -36.56 30.49 19.49
CA PHE A 603 -36.72 31.87 19.97
C PHE A 603 -38.16 32.37 19.82
N LEU A 604 -38.80 32.14 18.66
CA LEU A 604 -40.19 32.53 18.44
C LEU A 604 -41.14 31.85 19.44
N SER A 605 -40.97 30.54 19.66
CA SER A 605 -41.77 29.79 20.64
C SER A 605 -41.52 30.29 22.07
N PHE A 606 -40.26 30.60 22.42
CA PHE A 606 -39.93 31.20 23.71
C PHE A 606 -40.62 32.55 23.90
N ARG A 607 -40.54 33.43 22.91
CA ARG A 607 -41.17 34.76 22.94
C ARG A 607 -42.67 34.66 23.17
N GLU A 608 -43.35 33.78 22.43
CA GLU A 608 -44.78 33.52 22.59
C GLU A 608 -45.12 33.02 24.01
N LYS A 609 -44.34 32.07 24.55
CA LYS A 609 -44.55 31.55 25.91
C LYS A 609 -44.34 32.62 26.98
N VAL A 610 -43.32 33.46 26.85
CA VAL A 610 -43.04 34.58 27.77
C VAL A 610 -44.15 35.64 27.71
N GLU A 611 -44.62 35.98 26.52
CA GLU A 611 -45.76 36.89 26.32
C GLU A 611 -47.03 36.33 26.97
N ASN A 612 -47.36 35.07 26.70
CA ASN A 612 -48.53 34.40 27.28
C ASN A 612 -48.46 34.34 28.81
N LEU A 613 -47.31 33.95 29.38
CA LEU A 613 -47.12 33.97 30.83
C LEU A 613 -47.29 35.37 31.40
N SER A 614 -46.67 36.37 30.79
CA SER A 614 -46.80 37.78 31.22
C SER A 614 -48.26 38.24 31.23
N GLN A 615 -49.05 37.86 30.23
CA GLN A 615 -50.48 38.16 30.17
C GLN A 615 -51.28 37.43 31.25
N ILE A 616 -50.99 36.15 31.51
CA ILE A 616 -51.61 35.39 32.60
C ILE A 616 -51.35 36.07 33.94
N TYR A 617 -50.10 36.43 34.23
CA TYR A 617 -49.75 37.11 35.47
C TYR A 617 -50.40 38.50 35.59
N LYS A 618 -50.43 39.30 34.51
CA LYS A 618 -51.17 40.58 34.51
C LYS A 618 -52.67 40.39 34.77
N SER A 619 -53.28 39.37 34.16
CA SER A 619 -54.69 39.04 34.37
C SER A 619 -54.98 38.57 35.81
N GLN A 620 -54.07 37.82 36.43
CA GLN A 620 -54.17 37.44 37.84
C GLN A 620 -54.08 38.66 38.76
N VAL A 621 -53.22 39.62 38.42
CA VAL A 621 -53.09 40.91 39.11
C VAL A 621 -54.37 41.76 38.95
N ASP A 622 -55.02 41.73 37.79
CA ASP A 622 -56.28 42.44 37.54
C ASP A 622 -57.49 41.86 38.27
N ASN A 623 -57.57 40.54 38.38
CA ASN A 623 -58.71 39.83 38.97
C ASN A 623 -58.62 39.66 40.49
N ASP A 624 -57.69 40.34 41.17
CA ASP A 624 -57.42 40.23 42.61
C ASP A 624 -57.13 38.79 43.10
N LYS A 625 -56.79 37.89 42.17
CA LYS A 625 -56.39 36.51 42.43
C LYS A 625 -54.88 36.41 42.58
N LEU A 626 -54.30 37.28 43.40
CA LEU A 626 -52.91 37.12 43.80
C LEU A 626 -52.84 35.82 44.62
N PRO A 627 -51.94 34.87 44.28
CA PRO A 627 -51.80 33.67 45.08
C PRO A 627 -51.37 34.10 46.48
N VAL A 628 -52.31 34.10 47.44
CA VAL A 628 -51.99 34.19 48.86
C VAL A 628 -51.14 32.97 49.16
N SER A 629 -49.83 33.19 49.15
CA SER A 629 -48.83 32.21 49.52
C SER A 629 -49.13 31.81 50.96
N LYS A 630 -49.34 30.51 51.20
CA LYS A 630 -49.48 29.98 52.56
C LYS A 630 -48.34 30.46 53.45
N ALA A 631 -47.13 30.51 52.88
CA ALA A 631 -45.94 30.99 53.58
C ALA A 631 -46.01 32.48 53.95
N GLU A 632 -46.65 33.32 53.12
CA GLU A 632 -46.79 34.75 53.44
C GLU A 632 -47.83 34.98 54.56
N MET A 633 -48.89 34.17 54.57
CA MET A 633 -49.87 34.20 55.65
C MET A 633 -49.29 33.66 56.97
N GLU A 634 -48.56 32.54 56.92
CA GLU A 634 -47.81 31.98 58.05
C GLU A 634 -46.83 33.02 58.61
N ASN A 635 -46.09 33.74 57.75
CA ASN A 635 -45.17 34.80 58.16
C ASN A 635 -45.90 35.95 58.89
N ARG A 636 -47.04 36.42 58.37
CA ARG A 636 -47.86 37.47 59.02
C ARG A 636 -48.40 37.02 60.37
N ILE A 637 -48.83 35.77 60.50
CA ILE A 637 -49.29 35.19 61.76
C ILE A 637 -48.16 35.05 62.75
N ASN A 638 -46.97 34.63 62.32
CA ASN A 638 -45.80 34.57 63.20
C ASN A 638 -45.45 35.96 63.76
N ILE A 639 -45.45 36.98 62.91
CA ILE A 639 -45.21 38.38 63.34
C ILE A 639 -46.30 38.87 64.29
N PHE A 640 -47.56 38.52 64.03
CA PHE A 640 -48.67 38.79 64.94
C PHE A 640 -48.46 38.09 66.30
N MET A 641 -48.05 36.82 66.28
CA MET A 641 -47.77 36.02 67.47
C MET A 641 -46.56 36.52 68.27
N GLU A 642 -45.58 37.16 67.64
CA GLU A 642 -44.50 37.85 68.36
C GLU A 642 -45.05 39.01 69.22
N GLY A 643 -45.99 39.80 68.70
CA GLY A 643 -46.64 40.87 69.47
C GLY A 643 -47.54 40.32 70.59
N TRP A 644 -48.28 39.25 70.30
CA TRP A 644 -49.15 38.58 71.27
C TRP A 644 -48.37 37.93 72.42
N SER A 645 -47.30 37.20 72.09
CA SER A 645 -46.43 36.54 73.07
C SER A 645 -45.71 37.56 73.95
N LYS A 646 -45.25 38.69 73.38
CA LYS A 646 -44.65 39.78 74.17
C LYS A 646 -45.55 40.21 75.34
N TYR A 647 -46.86 40.39 75.09
CA TYR A 647 -47.81 40.70 76.16
C TYR A 647 -47.91 39.57 77.21
N LEU A 648 -47.97 38.32 76.77
CA LEU A 648 -48.05 37.17 77.68
C LEU A 648 -46.83 37.06 78.62
N TYR A 649 -45.62 37.31 78.10
CA TYR A 649 -44.40 37.29 78.90
C TYR A 649 -44.25 38.50 79.82
N GLU A 650 -44.89 39.64 79.51
CA GLU A 650 -44.95 40.80 80.40
C GLU A 650 -45.95 40.60 81.56
N LEU A 651 -47.03 39.84 81.34
CA LEU A 651 -48.09 39.64 82.34
C LEU A 651 -47.90 38.37 83.20
N PHE A 652 -47.42 37.28 82.62
CA PHE A 652 -47.34 35.97 83.29
C PHE A 652 -45.90 35.55 83.59
N ALA A 653 -45.73 34.79 84.68
CA ALA A 653 -44.45 34.14 84.96
C ALA A 653 -44.04 33.20 83.81
N VAL A 654 -42.74 33.11 83.52
CA VAL A 654 -42.17 32.46 82.32
C VAL A 654 -42.84 31.13 81.97
N LYS A 655 -42.94 30.17 82.92
CA LYS A 655 -43.58 28.86 82.67
C LYS A 655 -45.05 28.95 82.27
N LYS A 656 -45.80 29.92 82.80
CA LYS A 656 -47.22 30.12 82.47
C LYS A 656 -47.38 30.86 81.14
N ALA A 657 -46.47 31.78 80.82
CA ALA A 657 -46.42 32.44 79.52
C ALA A 657 -46.08 31.46 78.38
N GLU A 658 -45.16 30.51 78.60
CA GLU A 658 -44.82 29.44 77.64
C GLU A 658 -46.03 28.56 77.32
N ILE A 659 -46.78 28.12 78.35
CA ILE A 659 -47.99 27.31 78.17
C ILE A 659 -49.04 28.09 77.37
N LYS A 660 -49.33 29.33 77.76
CA LYS A 660 -50.31 30.18 77.07
C LYS A 660 -49.92 30.53 75.64
N THR A 661 -48.62 30.69 75.38
CA THR A 661 -48.10 30.93 74.03
C THR A 661 -48.25 29.67 73.17
N SER A 662 -48.02 28.49 73.75
CA SER A 662 -48.20 27.21 73.05
C SER A 662 -49.66 26.94 72.70
N GLU A 663 -50.59 27.24 73.63
CA GLU A 663 -52.04 27.18 73.39
C GLU A 663 -52.46 28.14 72.26
N ALA A 664 -51.91 29.34 72.25
CA ALA A 664 -52.17 30.34 71.21
C ALA A 664 -51.61 29.94 69.83
N ILE A 665 -50.40 29.36 69.78
CA ILE A 665 -49.80 28.87 68.53
C ILE A 665 -50.64 27.72 67.95
N ASN A 666 -51.06 26.77 68.78
CA ASN A 666 -51.90 25.65 68.34
C ASN A 666 -53.21 26.14 67.71
N GLU A 667 -53.80 27.21 68.26
CA GLU A 667 -55.03 27.77 67.72
C GLU A 667 -54.84 28.56 66.41
N CYS A 668 -53.69 29.21 66.26
CA CYS A 668 -53.27 29.77 64.97
C CYS A 668 -53.05 28.70 63.90
N GLU A 669 -52.44 27.56 64.27
CA GLU A 669 -52.23 26.42 63.36
C GLU A 669 -53.56 25.78 62.93
N ASN A 670 -54.49 25.60 63.87
CA ASN A 670 -55.84 25.10 63.59
C ASN A 670 -56.59 26.02 62.60
N TRP A 671 -56.49 27.34 62.80
CA TRP A 671 -57.11 28.33 61.94
C TRP A 671 -56.50 28.36 60.52
N LEU A 672 -55.16 28.32 60.42
CA LEU A 672 -54.43 28.23 59.14
C LEU A 672 -54.84 26.98 58.33
N ASN A 673 -54.98 25.84 59.01
CA ASN A 673 -55.43 24.60 58.38
C ASN A 673 -56.89 24.70 57.92
N GLY A 674 -57.76 25.40 58.67
CA GLY A 674 -59.15 25.67 58.28
C GLY A 674 -59.30 26.47 56.99
N ILE A 675 -58.42 27.46 56.76
CA ILE A 675 -58.39 28.25 55.51
C ILE A 675 -57.95 27.41 54.31
N SER A 676 -56.98 26.51 54.52
CA SER A 676 -56.50 25.63 53.44
C SER A 676 -57.58 24.65 52.93
N LEU A 677 -58.48 24.21 53.82
CA LEU A 677 -59.61 23.34 53.50
C LEU A 677 -60.71 24.04 52.67
N GLN A 678 -60.96 25.34 52.89
CA GLN A 678 -61.89 26.11 52.06
C GLN A 678 -61.33 26.36 50.65
N LYS A 679 -60.02 26.52 50.50
CA LYS A 679 -59.38 26.80 49.20
C LYS A 679 -59.41 25.58 48.27
N ASN A 680 -59.28 24.36 48.82
CA ASN A 680 -59.39 23.10 48.06
C ASN A 680 -60.83 22.85 47.54
N LEU A 681 -61.86 23.33 48.24
CA LEU A 681 -63.25 23.24 47.75
C LEU A 681 -63.56 24.25 46.63
N THR A 682 -62.84 25.38 46.57
CA THR A 682 -63.03 26.39 45.51
C THR A 682 -62.19 26.17 44.26
N THR A 683 -61.16 25.31 44.31
CA THR A 683 -60.31 24.99 43.15
C THR A 683 -60.89 23.88 42.28
N ASP A 684 -61.71 22.98 42.83
CA ASP A 684 -62.42 21.94 42.07
C ASP A 684 -63.56 22.48 41.18
N PHE A 685 -63.98 23.75 41.34
CA PHE A 685 -64.97 24.39 40.46
C PHE A 685 -64.35 25.20 39.31
N ALA A 686 -63.02 25.30 39.22
CA ALA A 686 -62.31 26.06 38.18
C ALA A 686 -61.47 25.19 37.23
N GLN A 687 -61.56 23.86 37.32
CA GLN A 687 -60.95 22.90 36.40
C GLN A 687 -61.98 22.18 35.52
N ASN A 688 -62.91 22.93 34.94
CA ASN A 688 -63.65 22.53 33.73
C ASN A 688 -63.43 23.57 32.63
#